data_AF-A0AAW0GZC9-F1
#
_entry.id   AF-A0AAW0GZC9-F1
#
_cell.length_a   1.000
_cell.length_b   1.000
_cell.length_c   1.000
_cell.angle_alpha   90.00
_cell.angle_beta   90.00
_cell.angle_gamma   90.00
#
_symmetry.space_group_name_H-M   'P 1'
#
loop_
_entity.id
_entity.type
_entity.pdbx_description
1 polymer ?
#
loop_
_entity_poly.entity_id
_entity_poly.type
_entity_poly.pdbx_seq_one_letter_code
_entity_poly.pdbx_strand_id
1 'polypeptide(L)'
;MARRPSTATLSSINSSSSLPKLTQFPSISQSLSQTSKASGSSPTWPPSRTVSGIGRIDATLQQDGSTVDPDELFVRHTVTEVKAIQHKFRNDADAKQQELRLMVGERYRDLLQASTSIISLAKSSDNVLHALDEMRGIASNVRNAQALPRMAPSVSHEDAHLQALQALSAHIKLLLDAPEHLWRLMERKLYLHSAWLFLLCRVVHRALLNDEEEDESSWNSYGLDVEEQFPLIQRQWDVVSQFRTQITHKATLSLREHSFSQSAVCASLLSLHLIESRPLPETLSILLTQRTRTLNSMLAKPHETAVNGDAGPSDPSQRKRPPRLRKAVVRSVQSKLEAVLEIISSTVGVARNLFVGSSGQKPLLADVLSFIQADPVPLTGDLPSDLRLTTPVLLSTLPSSGHFTQLPPNIKSYRPYIDDGVISTLSGDSLSNKLRQWFSKASEDIKQALGKWLSDLHTVTEIWTFRAAILRWSSSADGLEEYEKTSLVTILDETCLKQASAVWKDTLDSATAEFRDLLSRALGELRDSTPTSLLDASPVQYLFQAPSLTSPSQAGFKSSFSQESFSTYRNALKQRISCRTPLLDGVVTSVERSVDLLQRDFEYFSDLSSNVSELFRSEAIAFCDNITTILEQGLKQSSTHVINRKLVSV
;
A
#
# COMPACT_ATOMS: atom_id res chain seq x y z
N MET A 1 -25.16 34.03 28.91
CA MET A 1 -24.69 35.41 29.15
C MET A 1 -23.51 35.33 30.13
N ALA A 2 -22.27 35.16 29.69
CA ALA A 2 -21.38 36.17 29.09
C ALA A 2 -21.18 37.42 29.98
N ARG A 3 -20.06 37.48 30.72
CA ARG A 3 -18.92 38.40 30.50
C ARG A 3 -18.11 38.64 31.79
N ARG A 4 -16.78 38.45 31.68
CA ARG A 4 -15.76 39.14 32.50
C ARG A 4 -15.74 40.64 32.14
N PRO A 5 -15.14 41.53 32.93
CA PRO A 5 -13.70 41.82 32.81
C PRO A 5 -12.96 42.10 34.15
N SER A 6 -11.65 42.29 33.99
CA SER A 6 -10.55 42.23 34.97
C SER A 6 -10.00 43.59 35.42
N THR A 7 -8.96 43.52 36.28
CA THR A 7 -7.88 44.49 36.64
C THR A 7 -8.11 45.29 37.94
N ALA A 8 -7.15 45.53 38.86
CA ALA A 8 -5.68 45.55 38.84
C ALA A 8 -5.11 45.34 40.30
N THR A 9 -4.05 44.53 40.51
CA THR A 9 -2.61 44.86 40.79
C THR A 9 -2.19 45.26 42.22
N LEU A 10 -1.18 44.56 42.77
CA LEU A 10 0.01 44.99 43.57
C LEU A 10 0.82 43.69 43.92
N SER A 11 1.96 43.38 43.26
CA SER A 11 3.36 43.61 43.70
C SER A 11 3.72 42.92 45.04
N SER A 12 4.84 42.22 45.28
CA SER A 12 6.05 41.81 44.54
C SER A 12 7.00 41.21 45.59
N ILE A 13 7.53 40.00 45.43
CA ILE A 13 8.79 39.57 46.08
C ILE A 13 9.52 38.61 45.13
N ASN A 14 10.64 39.07 44.58
CA ASN A 14 11.58 38.30 43.77
C ASN A 14 12.61 37.64 44.68
N SER A 15 12.90 36.35 44.43
CA SER A 15 14.14 35.70 44.86
C SER A 15 14.71 34.92 43.68
N SER A 16 15.94 35.28 43.34
CA SER A 16 16.75 34.78 42.24
C SER A 16 17.38 33.42 42.51
N SER A 17 17.33 32.50 41.55
CA SER A 17 18.36 31.47 41.39
C SER A 17 18.43 31.00 39.93
N SER A 18 19.42 31.51 39.22
CA SER A 18 19.83 31.11 37.88
C SER A 18 20.71 29.85 37.95
N LEU A 19 20.31 28.77 37.28
CA LEU A 19 21.15 27.63 36.93
C LEU A 19 20.98 27.30 35.43
N PRO A 20 22.07 27.05 34.68
CA PRO A 20 22.05 27.04 33.22
C PRO A 20 21.64 25.69 32.62
N LYS A 21 20.97 25.75 31.47
CA LYS A 21 20.66 24.63 30.57
C LYS A 21 21.93 24.05 29.97
N LEU A 22 22.20 22.76 30.22
CA LEU A 22 23.15 21.96 29.45
C LEU A 22 22.57 21.65 28.06
N THR A 23 23.29 22.09 27.04
CA THR A 23 23.06 21.77 25.63
C THR A 23 23.68 20.42 25.28
N GLN A 24 22.92 19.65 24.50
CA GLN A 24 23.24 18.35 23.93
C GLN A 24 24.51 18.37 23.06
N PHE A 25 25.34 17.34 23.20
CA PHE A 25 26.40 16.97 22.26
C PHE A 25 25.82 16.25 21.04
N PRO A 26 26.29 16.53 19.81
CA PRO A 26 26.06 15.67 18.67
C PRO A 26 27.19 14.64 18.48
N SER A 27 26.78 13.47 18.03
CA SER A 27 27.54 12.25 17.80
C SER A 27 28.58 12.38 16.68
N ILE A 28 29.74 11.76 16.92
CA ILE A 28 30.79 11.53 15.94
C ILE A 28 30.32 10.43 14.98
N SER A 29 30.30 10.71 13.68
CA SER A 29 30.22 9.69 12.63
C SER A 29 31.31 9.97 11.61
N GLN A 30 32.20 9.00 11.48
CA GLN A 30 33.23 8.90 10.47
C GLN A 30 32.60 8.81 9.08
N SER A 31 33.13 9.53 8.09
CA SER A 31 33.11 9.03 6.71
C SER A 31 34.33 9.50 5.93
N LEU A 32 35.08 8.49 5.49
CA LEU A 32 36.14 8.54 4.50
C LEU A 32 35.76 9.34 3.26
N SER A 33 36.77 10.04 2.76
CA SER A 33 36.93 10.52 1.40
C SER A 33 36.63 9.43 0.35
N GLN A 34 35.65 9.71 -0.53
CA GLN A 34 35.62 9.15 -1.88
C GLN A 34 35.24 10.23 -2.89
N THR A 35 36.14 10.40 -3.84
CA THR A 35 35.99 11.18 -5.06
C THR A 35 34.97 10.50 -5.97
N SER A 36 33.96 11.24 -6.44
CA SER A 36 33.18 10.82 -7.60
C SER A 36 32.73 12.02 -8.43
N LYS A 37 32.91 11.87 -9.74
CA LYS A 37 32.46 12.77 -10.81
C LYS A 37 30.98 12.50 -11.10
N ALA A 38 30.19 13.55 -11.21
CA ALA A 38 28.91 13.61 -11.96
C ALA A 38 28.68 15.10 -12.26
N SER A 39 28.63 15.61 -13.50
CA SER A 39 27.66 15.42 -14.59
C SER A 39 26.22 15.84 -14.24
N GLY A 40 25.65 16.72 -15.07
CA GLY A 40 24.24 17.18 -15.02
C GLY A 40 24.11 18.64 -14.53
N SER A 41 24.08 19.65 -15.40
CA SER A 41 22.97 20.09 -16.26
C SER A 41 22.27 21.33 -15.68
N SER A 42 22.62 22.49 -16.21
CA SER A 42 21.86 23.74 -16.09
C SER A 42 20.63 23.71 -17.00
N PRO A 43 19.49 24.31 -16.62
CA PRO A 43 18.34 24.41 -17.50
C PRO A 43 18.45 25.65 -18.40
N THR A 44 18.49 25.39 -19.70
CA THR A 44 18.34 26.34 -20.80
C THR A 44 16.86 26.65 -21.02
N TRP A 45 16.51 27.94 -21.21
CA TRP A 45 15.28 28.36 -21.91
C TRP A 45 15.62 29.37 -23.02
N PRO A 46 14.78 29.48 -24.07
CA PRO A 46 15.20 29.53 -25.46
C PRO A 46 15.15 30.95 -26.10
N PRO A 47 15.54 31.12 -27.38
CA PRO A 47 16.11 32.34 -27.91
C PRO A 47 15.08 33.29 -28.52
N SER A 48 15.42 34.57 -28.61
CA SER A 48 14.76 35.52 -29.50
C SER A 48 15.77 36.09 -30.50
N ARG A 49 15.48 35.83 -31.78
CA ARG A 49 16.12 36.41 -32.95
C ARG A 49 16.02 37.93 -32.91
N THR A 50 17.09 38.62 -33.26
CA THR A 50 17.07 39.57 -34.39
C THR A 50 18.47 40.08 -34.76
N VAL A 51 18.72 40.01 -36.08
CA VAL A 51 19.49 40.91 -36.94
C VAL A 51 21.01 40.96 -36.71
N SER A 52 21.67 40.09 -37.48
CA SER A 52 23.03 40.24 -37.98
C SER A 52 23.25 41.63 -38.57
N GLY A 53 24.15 42.40 -37.97
CA GLY A 53 24.50 43.72 -38.52
C GLY A 53 25.55 44.56 -37.78
N ILE A 54 26.13 44.13 -36.65
CA ILE A 54 27.19 44.90 -35.94
C ILE A 54 28.38 44.01 -35.46
N GLY A 55 28.42 42.73 -35.82
CA GLY A 55 29.41 41.76 -35.30
C GLY A 55 30.86 41.91 -35.77
N ARG A 56 31.25 42.97 -36.48
CA ARG A 56 32.62 43.16 -36.99
C ARG A 56 33.46 44.20 -36.24
N ILE A 57 32.89 44.92 -35.29
CA ILE A 57 33.60 45.96 -34.51
C ILE A 57 34.03 45.44 -33.13
N ASP A 58 33.41 44.36 -32.64
CA ASP A 58 33.60 43.86 -31.27
C ASP A 58 34.81 42.91 -31.11
N ALA A 59 35.34 42.35 -32.21
CA ALA A 59 36.47 41.42 -32.16
C ALA A 59 37.85 42.12 -32.10
N THR A 60 37.93 43.41 -32.39
CA THR A 60 39.22 44.14 -32.49
C THR A 60 39.52 45.04 -31.29
N LEU A 61 38.57 45.25 -30.37
CA LEU A 61 38.70 46.15 -29.22
C LEU A 61 38.80 45.44 -27.85
N GLN A 62 38.65 44.11 -27.81
CA GLN A 62 38.69 43.35 -26.56
C GLN A 62 40.08 42.81 -26.18
N GLN A 63 41.11 43.00 -27.04
CA GLN A 63 42.42 42.38 -26.82
C GLN A 63 43.55 43.33 -26.39
N ASP A 64 43.42 44.65 -26.47
CA ASP A 64 44.43 45.58 -25.96
C ASP A 64 43.79 46.76 -25.22
N GLY A 65 43.75 46.66 -23.88
CA GLY A 65 43.31 47.72 -22.96
C GLY A 65 44.32 48.86 -22.78
N SER A 66 45.31 48.97 -23.65
CA SER A 66 46.23 50.09 -23.72
C SER A 66 46.59 50.32 -25.19
N THR A 67 46.38 51.55 -25.66
CA THR A 67 46.70 52.06 -27.00
C THR A 67 45.69 51.77 -28.11
N VAL A 68 44.39 52.01 -27.87
CA VAL A 68 43.54 52.44 -29.00
C VAL A 68 43.80 53.93 -29.20
N ASP A 69 44.50 54.26 -30.28
CA ASP A 69 44.81 55.66 -30.63
C ASP A 69 43.49 56.39 -30.92
N PRO A 70 43.14 57.48 -30.19
CA PRO A 70 41.86 58.16 -30.36
C PRO A 70 41.65 58.65 -31.79
N ASP A 71 42.71 59.02 -32.49
CA ASP A 71 42.64 59.54 -33.86
C ASP A 71 42.19 58.45 -34.85
N GLU A 72 42.63 57.20 -34.70
CA GLU A 72 42.13 56.09 -35.54
C GLU A 72 40.65 55.77 -35.29
N LEU A 73 40.18 56.00 -34.07
CA LEU A 73 38.79 55.80 -33.64
C LEU A 73 37.85 56.84 -34.29
N PHE A 74 38.29 58.10 -34.39
CA PHE A 74 37.55 59.16 -35.08
C PHE A 74 37.56 59.02 -36.61
N VAL A 75 38.60 58.41 -37.19
CA VAL A 75 38.68 58.18 -38.64
C VAL A 75 37.77 57.04 -39.09
N ARG A 76 37.67 55.96 -38.30
CA ARG A 76 36.92 54.75 -38.70
C ARG A 76 35.46 54.75 -38.28
N HIS A 77 35.10 55.51 -37.24
CA HIS A 77 33.75 55.49 -36.67
C HIS A 77 33.07 56.84 -36.73
N THR A 78 31.74 56.82 -36.93
CA THR A 78 30.94 58.05 -36.92
C THR A 78 30.87 58.63 -35.50
N VAL A 79 30.65 59.96 -35.38
CA VAL A 79 30.65 60.66 -34.08
C VAL A 79 29.66 60.05 -33.07
N THR A 80 28.55 59.48 -33.54
CA THR A 80 27.56 58.79 -32.71
C THR A 80 28.07 57.44 -32.19
N GLU A 81 28.80 56.69 -33.03
CA GLU A 81 29.44 55.43 -32.64
C GLU A 81 30.57 55.67 -31.65
N VAL A 82 31.39 56.71 -31.83
CA VAL A 82 32.47 57.05 -30.89
C VAL A 82 31.92 57.43 -29.52
N LYS A 83 30.81 58.19 -29.45
CA LYS A 83 30.11 58.48 -28.18
C LYS A 83 29.57 57.21 -27.50
N ALA A 84 29.07 56.25 -28.28
CA ALA A 84 28.63 54.96 -27.75
C ALA A 84 29.80 54.14 -27.21
N ILE A 85 30.94 54.13 -27.91
CA ILE A 85 32.18 53.47 -27.48
C ILE A 85 32.74 54.12 -26.21
N GLN A 86 32.75 55.45 -26.12
CA GLN A 86 33.13 56.19 -24.91
C GLN A 86 32.25 55.82 -23.72
N HIS A 87 30.92 55.79 -23.91
CA HIS A 87 29.99 55.41 -22.85
C HIS A 87 30.18 53.95 -22.42
N LYS A 88 30.49 53.05 -23.37
CA LYS A 88 30.81 51.64 -23.07
C LYS A 88 32.10 51.53 -22.25
N PHE A 89 33.17 52.24 -22.63
CA PHE A 89 34.43 52.23 -21.87
C PHE A 89 34.28 52.83 -20.47
N ARG A 90 33.48 53.89 -20.32
CA ARG A 90 33.18 54.45 -19.00
C ARG A 90 32.42 53.46 -18.13
N ASN A 91 31.42 52.77 -18.68
CA ASN A 91 30.70 51.73 -17.97
C ASN A 91 31.60 50.54 -17.61
N ASP A 92 32.52 50.13 -18.49
CA ASP A 92 33.46 49.03 -18.21
C ASP A 92 34.49 49.43 -17.14
N ALA A 93 34.96 50.68 -17.16
CA ALA A 93 35.81 51.23 -16.12
C ALA A 93 35.10 51.27 -14.75
N ASP A 94 33.85 51.75 -14.71
CA ASP A 94 33.04 51.78 -13.49
C ASP A 94 32.74 50.35 -12.98
N ALA A 95 32.48 49.40 -13.87
CA ALA A 95 32.26 47.99 -13.53
C ALA A 95 33.52 47.34 -12.94
N LYS A 96 34.68 47.50 -13.58
CA LYS A 96 35.97 47.00 -13.07
C LYS A 96 36.36 47.68 -11.77
N GLN A 97 36.07 48.96 -11.61
CA GLN A 97 36.30 49.66 -10.35
C GLN A 97 35.44 49.06 -9.23
N GLN A 98 34.18 48.73 -9.52
CA GLN A 98 33.29 48.09 -8.55
C GLN A 98 33.71 46.64 -8.24
N GLU A 99 34.15 45.88 -9.24
CA GLU A 99 34.70 44.54 -9.08
C GLU A 99 35.96 44.55 -8.20
N LEU A 100 36.89 45.48 -8.44
CA LEU A 100 38.08 45.65 -7.60
C LEU A 100 37.71 46.04 -6.16
N ARG A 101 36.73 46.92 -5.97
CA ARG A 101 36.23 47.27 -4.63
C ARG A 101 35.65 46.06 -3.90
N LEU A 102 34.88 45.22 -4.59
CA LEU A 102 34.32 43.99 -4.02
C LEU A 102 35.41 42.96 -3.73
N MET A 103 36.30 42.70 -4.68
CA MET A 103 37.37 41.71 -4.54
C MET A 103 38.36 42.07 -3.43
N VAL A 104 38.71 43.35 -3.32
CA VAL A 104 39.57 43.85 -2.24
C VAL A 104 38.81 43.88 -0.91
N GLY A 105 37.54 44.28 -0.91
CA GLY A 105 36.68 44.30 0.28
C GLY A 105 36.43 42.90 0.87
N GLU A 106 36.13 41.91 0.04
CA GLU A 106 35.97 40.51 0.45
C GLU A 106 37.29 39.93 0.99
N ARG A 107 38.43 40.16 0.31
CA ARG A 107 39.74 39.69 0.79
C ARG A 107 40.15 40.32 2.13
N TYR A 108 39.91 41.63 2.34
CA TYR A 108 40.17 42.26 3.64
C TYR A 108 39.24 41.75 4.73
N ARG A 109 37.96 41.53 4.40
CA ARG A 109 36.98 40.95 5.34
C ARG A 109 37.36 39.53 5.75
N ASP A 110 37.76 38.70 4.79
CA ASP A 110 38.17 37.32 5.04
C ASP A 110 39.47 37.26 5.83
N LEU A 111 40.44 38.15 5.56
CA LEU A 111 41.67 38.26 6.35
C LEU A 111 41.39 38.65 7.80
N LEU A 112 40.50 39.62 8.04
CA LEU A 112 40.08 40.02 9.38
C LEU A 112 39.31 38.90 10.09
N GLN A 113 38.44 38.19 9.37
CA GLN A 113 37.71 37.04 9.92
C GLN A 113 38.64 35.87 10.28
N ALA A 114 39.66 35.61 9.45
CA ALA A 114 40.69 34.63 9.73
C ALA A 114 41.52 35.02 10.96
N SER A 115 41.93 36.29 11.07
CA SER A 115 42.63 36.82 12.25
C SER A 115 41.78 36.67 13.53
N THR A 116 40.49 37.00 13.46
CA THR A 116 39.57 36.85 14.60
C THR A 116 39.42 35.38 15.01
N SER A 117 39.37 34.47 14.02
CA SER A 117 39.36 33.03 14.27
C SER A 117 40.62 32.55 14.99
N ILE A 118 41.81 33.04 14.59
CA ILE A 118 43.09 32.70 15.24
C ILE A 118 43.10 33.19 16.71
N ILE A 119 42.59 34.40 16.98
CA ILE A 119 42.48 34.91 18.35
C ILE A 119 41.52 34.05 19.19
N SER A 120 40.39 33.64 18.61
CA SER A 120 39.45 32.75 19.30
C SER A 120 40.05 31.37 19.59
N LEU A 121 40.87 30.85 18.67
CA LEU A 121 41.57 29.58 18.84
C LEU A 121 42.61 29.67 19.96
N ALA A 122 43.39 30.76 20.00
CA ALA A 122 44.35 31.00 21.07
C ALA A 122 43.68 31.05 22.45
N LYS A 123 42.56 31.77 22.57
CA LYS A 123 41.76 31.81 23.81
C LYS A 123 41.19 30.44 24.19
N SER A 124 40.74 29.67 23.19
CA SER A 124 40.26 28.31 23.44
C SER A 124 41.38 27.38 23.91
N SER A 125 42.60 27.51 23.35
CA SER A 125 43.76 26.73 23.79
C SER A 125 44.17 27.06 25.23
N ASP A 126 44.11 28.33 25.62
CA ASP A 126 44.40 28.77 26.99
C ASP A 126 43.39 28.18 28.00
N ASN A 127 42.10 28.19 27.65
CA ASN A 127 41.07 27.54 28.47
C ASN A 127 41.30 26.03 28.63
N VAL A 128 41.76 25.34 27.58
CA VAL A 128 42.09 23.91 27.64
C VAL A 128 43.27 23.66 28.58
N LEU A 129 44.31 24.51 28.53
CA LEU A 129 45.44 24.41 29.45
C LEU A 129 45.01 24.61 30.91
N HIS A 130 44.16 25.61 31.18
CA HIS A 130 43.59 25.82 32.51
C HIS A 130 42.79 24.61 33.00
N ALA A 131 41.94 24.03 32.14
CA ALA A 131 41.18 22.83 32.49
C ALA A 131 42.09 21.62 32.79
N LEU A 132 43.22 21.47 32.09
CA LEU A 132 44.20 20.42 32.36
C LEU A 132 44.95 20.66 33.68
N ASP A 133 45.28 21.89 34.02
CA ASP A 133 45.91 22.23 35.30
C ASP A 133 44.94 22.03 36.48
N GLU A 134 43.66 22.38 36.32
CA GLU A 134 42.62 22.06 37.31
C GLU A 134 42.50 20.54 37.51
N MET A 135 42.46 19.78 36.41
CA MET A 135 42.40 18.32 36.47
C MET A 135 43.64 17.73 37.16
N ARG A 136 44.83 18.30 36.91
CA ARG A 136 46.07 17.92 37.58
C ARG A 136 46.02 18.21 39.08
N GLY A 137 45.44 19.34 39.49
CA GLY A 137 45.21 19.69 40.89
C GLY A 137 44.23 18.75 41.61
N ILE A 138 43.18 18.29 40.91
CA ILE A 138 42.24 17.30 41.45
C ILE A 138 42.94 15.94 41.58
N ALA A 139 43.69 15.52 40.57
CA ALA A 139 44.40 14.23 40.57
C ALA A 139 45.47 14.15 41.68
N SER A 140 46.19 15.25 41.95
CA SER A 140 47.15 15.32 43.06
C SER A 140 46.45 15.27 44.42
N ASN A 141 45.30 15.94 44.58
CA ASN A 141 44.50 15.87 45.81
C ASN A 141 43.95 14.46 46.08
N VAL A 142 43.48 13.75 45.05
CA VAL A 142 43.02 12.36 45.17
C VAL A 142 44.17 11.43 45.57
N ARG A 143 45.35 11.63 44.98
CA ARG A 143 46.56 10.86 45.34
C ARG A 143 47.02 11.12 46.77
N ASN A 144 46.90 12.36 47.26
CA ASN A 144 47.22 12.70 48.64
C ASN A 144 46.16 12.18 49.64
N ALA A 145 44.88 12.12 49.26
CA ALA A 145 43.80 11.56 50.07
C ALA A 145 43.91 10.03 50.25
N GLN A 146 44.55 9.33 49.31
CA GLN A 146 44.81 7.88 49.40
C GLN A 146 46.00 7.52 50.33
N ALA A 147 46.81 8.50 50.76
CA ALA A 147 48.00 8.26 51.59
C ALA A 147 47.73 8.27 53.10
N LEU A 148 46.49 8.50 53.55
CA LEU A 148 46.08 8.42 54.96
C LEU A 148 45.48 7.02 55.26
N PRO A 149 45.81 6.37 56.39
CA PRO A 149 45.23 5.07 56.73
C PRO A 149 43.74 5.24 57.00
N ARG A 150 42.91 4.63 56.14
CA ARG A 150 41.45 4.67 56.20
C ARG A 150 40.97 3.86 57.41
N MET A 151 40.68 4.52 58.52
CA MET A 151 39.87 3.92 59.60
C MET A 151 38.47 3.63 59.03
N ALA A 152 38.04 2.37 59.07
CA ALA A 152 36.72 1.96 58.63
C ALA A 152 35.65 2.55 59.55
N PRO A 153 34.60 3.23 59.04
CA PRO A 153 33.51 3.67 59.87
C PRO A 153 32.34 2.66 59.79
N SER A 154 31.58 2.59 60.86
CA SER A 154 30.35 1.80 61.08
C SER A 154 29.15 2.21 60.20
N VAL A 155 29.39 2.68 58.96
CA VAL A 155 28.38 3.28 58.05
C VAL A 155 27.67 2.24 57.17
N SER A 156 28.11 0.98 57.19
CA SER A 156 27.60 -0.07 56.29
C SER A 156 26.10 -0.39 56.45
N HIS A 157 25.50 -0.17 57.62
CA HIS A 157 24.11 -0.59 57.89
C HIS A 157 23.08 0.48 57.48
N GLU A 158 23.42 1.77 57.64
CA GLU A 158 22.58 2.88 57.18
C GLU A 158 22.59 2.99 55.65
N ASP A 159 23.76 2.78 55.03
CA ASP A 159 23.90 2.73 53.57
C ASP A 159 23.11 1.56 52.96
N ALA A 160 23.09 0.39 53.62
CA ALA A 160 22.30 -0.75 53.20
C ALA A 160 20.80 -0.49 53.28
N HIS A 161 20.32 0.16 54.35
CA HIS A 161 18.92 0.55 54.49
C HIS A 161 18.51 1.62 53.45
N LEU A 162 19.37 2.59 53.16
CA LEU A 162 19.13 3.56 52.08
C LEU A 162 19.09 2.90 50.70
N GLN A 163 19.97 1.93 50.44
CA GLN A 163 19.96 1.18 49.19
C GLN A 163 18.70 0.30 49.07
N ALA A 164 18.25 -0.32 50.16
CA ALA A 164 16.99 -1.05 50.21
C ALA A 164 15.79 -0.12 49.92
N LEU A 165 15.73 1.07 50.54
CA LEU A 165 14.68 2.05 50.28
C LEU A 165 14.70 2.55 48.82
N GLN A 166 15.90 2.76 48.25
CA GLN A 166 16.05 3.13 46.84
C GLN A 166 15.55 2.02 45.92
N ALA A 167 15.89 0.76 46.19
CA ALA A 167 15.39 -0.39 45.47
C ALA A 167 13.86 -0.50 45.59
N LEU A 168 13.30 -0.40 46.80
CA LEU A 168 11.86 -0.40 47.06
C LEU A 168 11.15 0.71 46.25
N SER A 169 11.70 1.92 46.29
CA SER A 169 11.17 3.07 45.54
C SER A 169 11.16 2.81 44.04
N ALA A 170 12.17 2.11 43.50
CA ALA A 170 12.23 1.75 42.08
C ALA A 170 11.18 0.70 41.70
N HIS A 171 10.91 -0.29 42.56
CA HIS A 171 9.84 -1.28 42.35
C HIS A 171 8.46 -0.61 42.35
N ILE A 172 8.18 0.23 43.36
CA ILE A 172 6.91 0.96 43.48
C ILE A 172 6.74 1.92 42.29
N LYS A 173 7.81 2.63 41.91
CA LYS A 173 7.78 3.57 40.79
C LYS A 173 7.47 2.88 39.47
N LEU A 174 8.01 1.69 39.23
CA LEU A 174 7.71 0.91 38.03
C LEU A 174 6.23 0.53 37.98
N LEU A 175 5.66 0.08 39.10
CA LEU A 175 4.25 -0.28 39.19
C LEU A 175 3.32 0.94 38.99
N LEU A 176 3.71 2.11 39.50
CA LEU A 176 2.97 3.36 39.31
C LEU A 176 3.00 3.87 37.86
N ASP A 177 4.13 3.72 37.17
CA ASP A 177 4.28 4.15 35.78
C ASP A 177 3.64 3.15 34.79
N ALA A 178 3.44 1.90 35.19
CA ALA A 178 2.99 0.82 34.31
C ALA A 178 1.63 1.08 33.60
N PRO A 179 0.55 1.52 34.27
CA PRO A 179 -0.76 1.67 33.61
C PRO A 179 -0.72 2.65 32.42
N GLU A 180 -0.09 3.81 32.57
CA GLU A 180 0.00 4.81 31.50
C GLU A 180 0.82 4.28 30.32
N HIS A 181 1.90 3.59 30.62
CA HIS A 181 2.77 2.99 29.61
C HIS A 181 2.11 1.84 28.85
N LEU A 182 1.39 0.96 29.55
CA LEU A 182 0.62 -0.10 28.92
C LEU A 182 -0.43 0.47 27.96
N TRP A 183 -1.14 1.54 28.33
CA TRP A 183 -2.05 2.23 27.40
C TRP A 183 -1.32 2.76 26.17
N ARG A 184 -0.20 3.47 26.33
CA ARG A 184 0.57 4.04 25.21
C ARG A 184 1.10 2.96 24.27
N LEU A 185 1.57 1.83 24.80
CA LEU A 185 2.06 0.70 23.99
C LEU A 185 0.93 0.00 23.24
N MET A 186 -0.24 -0.19 23.87
CA MET A 186 -1.42 -0.76 23.22
C MET A 186 -1.96 0.14 22.09
N GLU A 187 -1.93 1.46 22.26
CA GLU A 187 -2.37 2.41 21.22
C GLU A 187 -1.45 2.39 20.00
N ARG A 188 -0.14 2.20 20.23
CA ARG A 188 0.86 2.00 19.17
C ARG A 188 0.84 0.60 18.54
N LYS A 189 -0.09 -0.27 18.94
CA LYS A 189 -0.20 -1.67 18.51
C LYS A 189 1.04 -2.52 18.85
N LEU A 190 1.84 -2.13 19.84
CA LEU A 190 3.02 -2.87 20.30
C LEU A 190 2.63 -3.88 21.40
N TYR A 191 1.92 -4.93 20.99
CA TYR A 191 1.34 -5.90 21.93
C TYR A 191 2.40 -6.75 22.66
N LEU A 192 3.50 -7.11 21.99
CA LEU A 192 4.60 -7.86 22.62
C LEU A 192 5.26 -7.05 23.75
N HIS A 193 5.49 -5.75 23.52
CA HIS A 193 6.06 -4.85 24.53
C HIS A 193 5.09 -4.67 25.71
N SER A 194 3.79 -4.55 25.42
CA SER A 194 2.75 -4.44 26.44
C SER A 194 2.69 -5.72 27.31
N ALA A 195 2.74 -6.88 26.66
CA ALA A 195 2.75 -8.18 27.33
C ALA A 195 3.99 -8.37 28.22
N TRP A 196 5.17 -8.01 27.71
CA TRP A 196 6.41 -8.09 28.47
C TRP A 196 6.39 -7.16 29.68
N LEU A 197 5.94 -5.92 29.52
CA LEU A 197 5.83 -4.96 30.62
C LEU A 197 4.84 -5.45 31.68
N PHE A 198 3.71 -6.01 31.27
CA PHE A 198 2.74 -6.63 32.18
C PHE A 198 3.35 -7.78 32.99
N LEU A 199 4.08 -8.69 32.33
CA LEU A 199 4.76 -9.80 32.99
C LEU A 199 5.86 -9.31 33.96
N LEU A 200 6.62 -8.28 33.57
CA LEU A 200 7.60 -7.64 34.43
C LEU A 200 6.94 -7.02 35.67
N CYS A 201 5.81 -6.32 35.51
CA CYS A 201 5.06 -5.76 36.63
C CYS A 201 4.54 -6.84 37.58
N ARG A 202 4.14 -8.01 37.04
CA ARG A 202 3.75 -9.17 37.85
C ARG A 202 4.90 -9.70 38.70
N VAL A 203 6.11 -9.77 38.13
CA VAL A 203 7.32 -10.21 38.86
C VAL A 203 7.70 -9.19 39.93
N VAL A 204 7.65 -7.90 39.60
CA VAL A 204 7.91 -6.81 40.55
C VAL A 204 6.91 -6.84 41.70
N HIS A 205 5.62 -7.05 41.41
CA HIS A 205 4.58 -7.17 42.43
C HIS A 205 4.80 -8.39 43.33
N ARG A 206 5.18 -9.55 42.76
CA ARG A 206 5.56 -10.72 43.55
C ARG A 206 6.80 -10.49 44.40
N ALA A 207 7.84 -9.85 43.85
CA ALA A 207 9.05 -9.50 44.60
C ALA A 207 8.79 -8.49 45.74
N LEU A 208 7.71 -7.71 45.66
CA LEU A 208 7.28 -6.81 46.73
C LEU A 208 6.48 -7.53 47.83
N LEU A 209 5.80 -8.65 47.50
CA LEU A 209 4.94 -9.40 48.42
C LEU A 209 5.55 -10.70 48.94
N ASN A 210 6.59 -11.23 48.28
CA ASN A 210 7.19 -12.50 48.61
C ASN A 210 7.97 -12.39 49.94
N ASP A 211 7.40 -12.99 50.98
CA ASP A 211 8.03 -13.40 52.23
C ASP A 211 8.51 -14.86 52.09
N GLU A 212 9.25 -15.17 51.02
CA GLU A 212 9.81 -16.52 50.84
C GLU A 212 10.90 -16.72 51.92
N GLU A 213 10.57 -17.55 52.93
CA GLU A 213 11.25 -17.78 54.20
C GLU A 213 12.76 -18.19 54.12
N GLU A 214 13.33 -18.31 52.91
CA GLU A 214 14.73 -18.71 52.66
C GLU A 214 15.66 -17.58 52.17
N ASP A 215 15.16 -16.38 51.86
CA ASP A 215 16.02 -15.26 51.44
C ASP A 215 16.38 -14.33 52.62
N GLU A 216 17.67 -14.23 52.98
CA GLU A 216 18.25 -13.25 53.94
C GLU A 216 17.96 -11.75 53.59
N SER A 217 17.18 -11.50 52.53
CA SER A 217 16.88 -10.21 51.92
C SER A 217 15.38 -9.91 51.84
N SER A 218 14.54 -10.55 52.67
CA SER A 218 13.14 -10.12 52.84
C SER A 218 13.09 -8.66 53.32
N TRP A 219 12.13 -7.86 52.82
CA TRP A 219 11.94 -6.46 53.23
C TRP A 219 11.80 -6.31 54.76
N ASN A 220 11.32 -7.37 55.41
CA ASN A 220 11.22 -7.53 56.86
C ASN A 220 12.58 -7.48 57.58
N SER A 221 13.68 -7.93 56.95
CA SER A 221 15.03 -7.82 57.53
C SER A 221 15.52 -6.37 57.61
N TYR A 222 14.94 -5.48 56.81
CA TYR A 222 15.13 -4.04 56.86
C TYR A 222 14.05 -3.31 57.68
N GLY A 223 13.13 -4.04 58.33
CA GLY A 223 12.03 -3.48 59.12
C GLY A 223 10.88 -2.88 58.31
N LEU A 224 10.76 -3.26 57.04
CA LEU A 224 9.77 -2.73 56.10
C LEU A 224 8.69 -3.79 55.83
N ASP A 225 7.54 -3.63 56.48
CA ASP A 225 6.33 -4.37 56.09
C ASP A 225 5.66 -3.65 54.92
N VAL A 226 5.86 -4.20 53.72
CA VAL A 226 5.41 -3.59 52.47
C VAL A 226 3.88 -3.60 52.36
N GLU A 227 3.20 -4.60 52.92
CA GLU A 227 1.74 -4.76 52.82
C GLU A 227 1.01 -3.76 53.73
N GLU A 228 1.47 -3.60 54.97
CA GLU A 228 0.89 -2.65 55.92
C GLU A 228 1.25 -1.18 55.59
N GLN A 229 2.50 -0.91 55.22
CA GLN A 229 2.96 0.46 55.01
C GLN A 229 2.55 1.04 53.65
N PHE A 230 2.33 0.18 52.64
CA PHE A 230 2.05 0.62 51.27
C PHE A 230 0.84 -0.10 50.63
N PRO A 231 -0.39 0.07 51.17
CA PRO A 231 -1.62 -0.49 50.56
C PRO A 231 -1.89 0.04 49.14
N LEU A 232 -1.21 1.13 48.75
CA LEU A 232 -1.19 1.64 47.39
C LEU A 232 -0.71 0.60 46.37
N ILE A 233 0.21 -0.30 46.74
CA ILE A 233 0.77 -1.32 45.83
C ILE A 233 -0.34 -2.25 45.35
N GLN A 234 -1.15 -2.78 46.27
CA GLN A 234 -2.28 -3.65 45.93
C GLN A 234 -3.29 -2.93 45.03
N ARG A 235 -3.63 -1.68 45.35
CA ARG A 235 -4.53 -0.87 44.52
C ARG A 235 -4.00 -0.67 43.09
N GLN A 236 -2.70 -0.45 42.94
CA GLN A 236 -2.10 -0.26 41.61
C GLN A 236 -1.99 -1.57 40.84
N TRP A 237 -1.70 -2.68 41.54
CA TRP A 237 -1.75 -4.00 40.94
C TRP A 237 -3.15 -4.37 40.44
N ASP A 238 -4.21 -4.04 41.19
CA ASP A 238 -5.58 -4.26 40.75
C ASP A 238 -5.90 -3.53 39.44
N VAL A 239 -5.32 -2.35 39.22
CA VAL A 239 -5.43 -1.60 37.95
C VAL A 239 -4.60 -2.29 36.86
N VAL A 240 -3.36 -2.67 37.14
CA VAL A 240 -2.46 -3.33 36.17
C VAL A 240 -2.97 -4.71 35.74
N SER A 241 -3.58 -5.47 36.66
CA SER A 241 -4.10 -6.82 36.43
C SER A 241 -5.19 -6.85 35.35
N GLN A 242 -6.02 -5.80 35.26
CA GLN A 242 -7.08 -5.66 34.26
C GLN A 242 -6.54 -5.56 32.83
N PHE A 243 -5.29 -5.12 32.64
CA PHE A 243 -4.68 -5.03 31.32
C PHE A 243 -4.42 -6.41 30.70
N ARG A 244 -4.36 -7.48 31.49
CA ARG A 244 -4.25 -8.85 30.96
C ARG A 244 -5.31 -9.11 29.90
N THR A 245 -6.58 -8.91 30.25
CA THR A 245 -7.72 -9.12 29.36
C THR A 245 -7.73 -8.15 28.19
N GLN A 246 -7.33 -6.89 28.42
CA GLN A 246 -7.31 -5.86 27.38
C GLN A 246 -6.24 -6.15 26.31
N ILE A 247 -5.03 -6.55 26.73
CA ILE A 247 -3.95 -6.90 25.81
C ILE A 247 -4.36 -8.14 25.01
N THR A 248 -4.87 -9.20 25.66
CA THR A 248 -5.35 -10.41 24.96
C THR A 248 -6.42 -10.08 23.93
N HIS A 249 -7.42 -9.26 24.29
CA HIS A 249 -8.50 -8.87 23.40
C HIS A 249 -8.01 -8.03 22.22
N LYS A 250 -7.21 -6.98 22.48
CA LYS A 250 -6.69 -6.10 21.41
C LYS A 250 -5.70 -6.84 20.49
N ALA A 251 -4.85 -7.71 21.03
CA ALA A 251 -3.95 -8.56 20.24
C ALA A 251 -4.74 -9.58 19.39
N THR A 252 -5.84 -10.15 19.90
CA THR A 252 -6.69 -11.03 19.10
C THR A 252 -7.41 -10.26 17.98
N LEU A 253 -7.86 -9.03 18.25
CA LEU A 253 -8.49 -8.18 17.25
C LEU A 253 -7.51 -7.71 16.17
N SER A 254 -6.24 -7.44 16.51
CA SER A 254 -5.24 -7.02 15.51
C SER A 254 -4.98 -8.12 14.46
N LEU A 255 -5.09 -9.40 14.82
CA LEU A 255 -4.96 -10.52 13.88
C LEU A 255 -6.01 -10.51 12.76
N ARG A 256 -7.10 -9.73 12.90
CA ARG A 256 -8.13 -9.54 11.86
C ARG A 256 -7.64 -8.69 10.69
N GLU A 257 -6.75 -7.73 10.94
CA GLU A 257 -6.23 -6.81 9.92
C GLU A 257 -5.21 -7.56 9.06
N HIS A 258 -5.37 -7.51 7.73
CA HIS A 258 -4.49 -8.21 6.78
C HIS A 258 -3.29 -7.38 6.31
N SER A 259 -3.30 -6.08 6.58
CA SER A 259 -2.26 -5.10 6.25
C SER A 259 -1.04 -5.12 7.18
N PHE A 260 -1.01 -6.00 8.19
CA PHE A 260 0.12 -6.04 9.12
C PHE A 260 1.36 -6.72 8.52
N SER A 261 2.52 -6.14 8.84
CA SER A 261 3.81 -6.80 8.65
C SER A 261 3.86 -8.15 9.35
N GLN A 262 4.55 -9.13 8.76
CA GLN A 262 4.81 -10.44 9.34
C GLN A 262 5.37 -10.35 10.76
N SER A 263 6.22 -9.36 11.03
CA SER A 263 6.78 -9.07 12.35
C SER A 263 5.70 -8.71 13.38
N ALA A 264 4.74 -7.85 13.01
CA ALA A 264 3.66 -7.42 13.90
C ALA A 264 2.67 -8.56 14.21
N VAL A 265 2.42 -9.46 13.24
CA VAL A 265 1.62 -10.67 13.47
C VAL A 265 2.35 -11.61 14.43
N CYS A 266 3.66 -11.82 14.25
CA CYS A 266 4.50 -12.59 15.16
C CYS A 266 4.43 -12.03 16.59
N ALA A 267 4.63 -10.72 16.76
CA ALA A 267 4.56 -10.03 18.04
C ALA A 267 3.17 -10.19 18.72
N SER A 268 2.10 -10.15 17.93
CA SER A 268 0.73 -10.34 18.44
C SER A 268 0.50 -11.78 18.89
N LEU A 269 0.93 -12.79 18.12
CA LEU A 269 0.82 -14.20 18.51
C LEU A 269 1.67 -14.53 19.74
N LEU A 270 2.90 -14.01 19.80
CA LEU A 270 3.76 -14.14 20.97
C LEU A 270 3.14 -13.51 22.21
N SER A 271 2.49 -12.35 22.09
CA SER A 271 1.80 -11.73 23.22
C SER A 271 0.68 -12.61 23.78
N LEU A 272 -0.06 -13.31 22.91
CA LEU A 272 -1.08 -14.28 23.33
C LEU A 272 -0.45 -15.51 23.98
N HIS A 273 0.65 -16.03 23.42
CA HIS A 273 1.39 -17.15 23.99
C HIS A 273 1.93 -16.83 25.40
N LEU A 274 2.55 -15.66 25.57
CA LEU A 274 3.19 -15.25 26.82
C LEU A 274 2.21 -14.88 27.95
N ILE A 275 1.07 -14.26 27.64
CA ILE A 275 0.08 -13.84 28.66
C ILE A 275 -0.88 -14.97 29.05
N GLU A 276 -1.39 -15.71 28.06
CA GLU A 276 -2.41 -16.75 28.27
C GLU A 276 -1.82 -18.16 28.39
N SER A 277 -0.49 -18.31 28.25
CA SER A 277 0.21 -19.60 28.28
C SER A 277 -0.38 -20.62 27.29
N ARG A 278 -0.92 -20.14 26.16
CA ARG A 278 -1.56 -21.00 25.14
C ARG A 278 -0.52 -21.69 24.29
N PRO A 279 -0.70 -22.97 23.92
CA PRO A 279 0.22 -23.64 23.01
C PRO A 279 0.20 -22.98 21.61
N LEU A 280 1.36 -22.94 20.96
CA LEU A 280 1.54 -22.39 19.62
C LEU A 280 0.51 -22.88 18.56
N PRO A 281 0.16 -24.18 18.47
CA PRO A 281 -0.89 -24.63 17.53
C PRO A 281 -2.28 -24.03 17.78
N GLU A 282 -2.58 -23.62 19.01
CA GLU A 282 -3.83 -22.91 19.33
C GLU A 282 -3.74 -21.45 18.91
N THR A 283 -2.58 -20.81 19.04
CA THR A 283 -2.40 -19.43 18.53
C THR A 283 -2.57 -19.35 17.00
N LEU A 284 -2.15 -20.38 16.27
CA LEU A 284 -2.40 -20.52 14.83
C LEU A 284 -3.91 -20.63 14.54
N SER A 285 -4.65 -21.45 15.29
CA SER A 285 -6.10 -21.58 15.06
C SER A 285 -6.83 -20.27 15.35
N ILE A 286 -6.37 -19.49 16.33
CA ILE A 286 -6.88 -18.13 16.59
C ILE A 286 -6.60 -17.21 15.39
N LEU A 287 -5.38 -17.22 14.83
CA LEU A 287 -5.07 -16.46 13.61
C LEU A 287 -6.03 -16.82 12.46
N LEU A 288 -6.14 -18.12 12.15
CA LEU A 288 -6.96 -18.60 11.05
C LEU A 288 -8.45 -18.26 11.24
N THR A 289 -8.96 -18.39 12.47
CA THR A 289 -10.36 -18.05 12.76
C THR A 289 -10.63 -16.55 12.65
N GLN A 290 -9.70 -15.69 13.10
CA GLN A 290 -9.85 -14.23 12.91
C GLN A 290 -9.77 -13.85 11.42
N ARG A 291 -8.86 -14.47 10.65
CA ARG A 291 -8.75 -14.24 9.20
C ARG A 291 -9.96 -14.76 8.42
N THR A 292 -10.55 -15.89 8.81
CA THR A 292 -11.84 -16.36 8.27
C THR A 292 -12.96 -15.35 8.54
N ARG A 293 -13.00 -14.73 9.72
CA ARG A 293 -14.01 -13.69 10.01
C ARG A 293 -13.85 -12.46 9.12
N THR A 294 -12.61 -12.02 8.87
CA THR A 294 -12.33 -10.93 7.92
C THR A 294 -12.76 -11.31 6.51
N LEU A 295 -12.38 -12.51 6.06
CA LEU A 295 -12.72 -13.05 4.75
C LEU A 295 -14.24 -13.09 4.57
N ASN A 296 -14.97 -13.70 5.50
CA ASN A 296 -16.43 -13.77 5.45
C ASN A 296 -17.09 -12.39 5.48
N SER A 297 -16.54 -11.43 6.24
CA SER A 297 -17.03 -10.05 6.23
C SER A 297 -16.81 -9.38 4.88
N MET A 298 -15.72 -9.66 4.17
CA MET A 298 -15.48 -9.13 2.82
C MET A 298 -16.34 -9.83 1.77
N LEU A 299 -16.53 -11.15 1.88
CA LEU A 299 -17.42 -11.93 1.01
C LEU A 299 -18.88 -11.53 1.15
N ALA A 300 -19.34 -11.25 2.38
CA ALA A 300 -20.72 -10.91 2.68
C ALA A 300 -21.10 -9.48 2.30
N LYS A 301 -20.13 -8.58 2.06
CA LYS A 301 -20.43 -7.19 1.66
C LYS A 301 -21.05 -7.20 0.25
N PRO A 302 -22.36 -6.90 0.12
CA PRO A 302 -22.99 -6.81 -1.19
C PRO A 302 -22.32 -5.71 -2.02
N HIS A 303 -22.56 -5.72 -3.33
CA HIS A 303 -22.12 -4.61 -4.19
C HIS A 303 -22.86 -3.34 -3.74
N GLU A 304 -22.22 -2.54 -2.88
CA GLU A 304 -22.59 -1.13 -2.70
C GLU A 304 -22.34 -0.45 -4.03
N THR A 305 -23.37 -0.44 -4.86
CA THR A 305 -23.53 0.53 -5.93
C THR A 305 -23.64 1.89 -5.24
N ALA A 306 -22.49 2.51 -4.99
CA ALA A 306 -22.41 3.85 -4.47
C ALA A 306 -22.97 4.83 -5.52
N VAL A 307 -24.30 4.98 -5.53
CA VAL A 307 -25.01 6.20 -5.93
C VAL A 307 -26.19 6.33 -4.98
N ASN A 308 -26.15 7.32 -4.11
CA ASN A 308 -27.33 7.79 -3.40
C ASN A 308 -28.41 8.14 -4.45
N GLY A 309 -29.53 7.41 -4.45
CA GLY A 309 -30.70 7.71 -5.26
C GLY A 309 -31.29 6.48 -5.93
N ASP A 310 -32.20 5.83 -5.21
CA ASP A 310 -33.37 5.06 -5.66
C ASP A 310 -33.26 4.23 -6.96
N ALA A 311 -33.14 2.91 -6.81
CA ALA A 311 -33.62 1.95 -7.80
C ALA A 311 -33.90 0.61 -7.11
N GLY A 312 -35.15 0.18 -7.15
CA GLY A 312 -35.63 -1.11 -6.67
C GLY A 312 -35.02 -2.32 -7.41
N PRO A 313 -35.45 -3.53 -7.04
CA PRO A 313 -34.83 -4.77 -7.49
C PRO A 313 -35.07 -4.98 -9.00
N SER A 314 -33.99 -5.34 -9.70
CA SER A 314 -34.01 -6.14 -10.94
C SER A 314 -35.04 -5.74 -12.01
N ASP A 315 -34.75 -4.67 -12.76
CA ASP A 315 -35.43 -4.39 -14.04
C ASP A 315 -34.53 -4.84 -15.22
N PRO A 316 -35.00 -5.71 -16.15
CA PRO A 316 -34.26 -6.16 -17.34
C PRO A 316 -33.82 -5.04 -18.30
N SER A 317 -34.23 -3.79 -18.06
CA SER A 317 -33.77 -2.59 -18.80
C SER A 317 -32.30 -2.18 -18.52
N GLN A 318 -31.62 -2.78 -17.53
CA GLN A 318 -30.20 -2.48 -17.21
C GLN A 318 -29.18 -2.88 -18.30
N ARG A 319 -29.63 -3.57 -19.36
CA ARG A 319 -28.82 -3.87 -20.57
C ARG A 319 -28.30 -2.61 -21.29
N LYS A 320 -28.76 -1.41 -20.95
CA LYS A 320 -28.32 -0.12 -21.53
C LYS A 320 -27.67 0.85 -20.53
N ARG A 321 -26.95 0.38 -19.51
CA ARG A 321 -26.10 1.29 -18.69
C ARG A 321 -24.95 1.86 -19.53
N PRO A 322 -24.55 3.13 -19.36
CA PRO A 322 -23.47 3.72 -20.13
C PRO A 322 -22.14 2.98 -19.88
N PRO A 323 -21.25 2.86 -20.89
CA PRO A 323 -20.02 2.05 -20.82
C PRO A 323 -19.06 2.47 -19.70
N ARG A 324 -19.15 3.72 -19.23
CA ARG A 324 -18.36 4.23 -18.10
C ARG A 324 -18.78 3.64 -16.76
N LEU A 325 -20.09 3.45 -16.52
CA LEU A 325 -20.59 2.82 -15.29
C LEU A 325 -20.24 1.33 -15.25
N ARG A 326 -20.29 0.64 -16.40
CA ARG A 326 -19.92 -0.78 -16.48
C ARG A 326 -18.45 -1.04 -16.19
N LYS A 327 -17.55 -0.21 -16.73
CA LYS A 327 -16.13 -0.27 -16.37
C LYS A 327 -15.89 -0.06 -14.87
N ALA A 328 -16.74 0.72 -14.19
CA ALA A 328 -16.65 0.89 -12.73
C ALA A 328 -17.11 -0.37 -11.97
N VAL A 329 -18.16 -1.05 -12.45
CA VAL A 329 -18.62 -2.33 -11.88
C VAL A 329 -17.53 -3.40 -12.02
N VAL A 330 -16.94 -3.57 -13.21
CA VAL A 330 -15.84 -4.53 -13.46
C VAL A 330 -14.66 -4.25 -12.52
N ARG A 331 -14.24 -2.98 -12.38
CA ARG A 331 -13.16 -2.61 -11.46
C ARG A 331 -13.52 -2.84 -9.99
N SER A 332 -14.78 -2.64 -9.61
CA SER A 332 -15.24 -2.91 -8.24
C SER A 332 -15.18 -4.40 -7.92
N VAL A 333 -15.66 -5.26 -8.83
CA VAL A 333 -15.59 -6.72 -8.70
C VAL A 333 -14.14 -7.20 -8.68
N GLN A 334 -13.30 -6.66 -9.57
CA GLN A 334 -11.86 -6.93 -9.60
C GLN A 334 -11.20 -6.58 -8.27
N SER A 335 -11.39 -5.35 -7.77
CA SER A 335 -10.78 -4.89 -6.52
C SER A 335 -11.24 -5.71 -5.30
N LYS A 336 -12.51 -6.13 -5.27
CA LYS A 336 -13.02 -7.02 -4.22
C LYS A 336 -12.31 -8.36 -4.23
N LEU A 337 -12.20 -9.00 -5.40
CA LEU A 337 -11.53 -10.29 -5.50
C LEU A 337 -10.04 -10.17 -5.18
N GLU A 338 -9.35 -9.15 -5.69
CA GLU A 338 -7.94 -8.88 -5.37
C GLU A 338 -7.74 -8.74 -3.85
N ALA A 339 -8.61 -7.99 -3.15
CA ALA A 339 -8.53 -7.84 -1.70
C ALA A 339 -8.77 -9.17 -0.95
N VAL A 340 -9.71 -10.00 -1.42
CA VAL A 340 -9.95 -11.33 -0.81
C VAL A 340 -8.78 -12.27 -1.05
N LEU A 341 -8.23 -12.28 -2.26
CA LEU A 341 -7.08 -13.09 -2.62
C LEU A 341 -5.82 -12.63 -1.86
N GLU A 342 -5.65 -11.33 -1.63
CA GLU A 342 -4.58 -10.77 -0.80
C GLU A 342 -4.71 -11.21 0.67
N ILE A 343 -5.92 -11.28 1.22
CA ILE A 343 -6.14 -11.83 2.57
C ILE A 343 -5.67 -13.29 2.63
N ILE A 344 -5.97 -14.10 1.61
CA ILE A 344 -5.59 -15.52 1.57
C ILE A 344 -4.08 -15.67 1.42
N SER A 345 -3.46 -14.99 0.44
CA SER A 345 -2.02 -15.08 0.20
C SER A 345 -1.23 -14.58 1.40
N SER A 346 -1.64 -13.46 2.00
CA SER A 346 -1.06 -12.91 3.24
C SER A 346 -1.18 -13.92 4.38
N THR A 347 -2.36 -14.52 4.58
CA THR A 347 -2.59 -15.43 5.71
C THR A 347 -1.78 -16.72 5.59
N VAL A 348 -1.76 -17.35 4.41
CA VAL A 348 -1.01 -18.58 4.16
C VAL A 348 0.50 -18.31 4.19
N GLY A 349 0.95 -17.24 3.52
CA GLY A 349 2.35 -16.84 3.49
C GLY A 349 2.91 -16.51 4.88
N VAL A 350 2.21 -15.66 5.64
CA VAL A 350 2.61 -15.31 7.01
C VAL A 350 2.61 -16.55 7.91
N ALA A 351 1.57 -17.39 7.86
CA ALA A 351 1.55 -18.59 8.70
C ALA A 351 2.69 -19.57 8.36
N ARG A 352 3.01 -19.77 7.07
CA ARG A 352 4.12 -20.61 6.65
C ARG A 352 5.47 -20.06 7.14
N ASN A 353 5.71 -18.76 6.96
CA ASN A 353 6.97 -18.14 7.39
C ASN A 353 7.12 -18.11 8.92
N LEU A 354 6.02 -17.98 9.68
CA LEU A 354 6.06 -17.95 11.14
C LEU A 354 6.28 -19.32 11.76
N PHE A 355 5.65 -20.38 11.23
CA PHE A 355 5.60 -21.70 11.87
C PHE A 355 6.45 -22.79 11.19
N VAL A 356 6.70 -22.69 9.88
CA VAL A 356 7.43 -23.70 9.10
C VAL A 356 8.81 -23.17 8.67
N GLY A 357 8.89 -21.88 8.33
CA GLY A 357 10.07 -21.26 7.73
C GLY A 357 10.03 -21.30 6.19
N SER A 358 10.61 -20.29 5.54
CA SER A 358 10.85 -20.32 4.10
C SER A 358 12.00 -21.28 3.80
N SER A 359 12.05 -21.89 2.60
CA SER A 359 13.03 -22.93 2.23
C SER A 359 14.44 -22.67 2.76
N GLY A 360 14.86 -23.38 3.82
CA GLY A 360 16.20 -23.29 4.42
C GLY A 360 16.36 -22.33 5.62
N GLN A 361 15.36 -21.52 5.97
CA GLN A 361 15.37 -20.65 7.16
C GLN A 361 14.56 -21.27 8.30
N LYS A 362 15.01 -21.03 9.54
CA LYS A 362 14.25 -21.41 10.73
C LYS A 362 12.95 -20.59 10.79
N PRO A 363 11.87 -21.14 11.37
CA PRO A 363 10.64 -20.39 11.54
C PRO A 363 10.89 -19.15 12.39
N LEU A 364 10.42 -17.99 11.94
CA LEU A 364 10.66 -16.70 12.61
C LEU A 364 10.26 -16.76 14.09
N LEU A 365 9.18 -17.49 14.40
CA LEU A 365 8.71 -17.65 15.77
C LEU A 365 9.71 -18.42 16.64
N ALA A 366 10.31 -19.50 16.13
CA ALA A 366 11.34 -20.23 16.88
C ALA A 366 12.62 -19.40 17.05
N ASP A 367 12.97 -18.58 16.07
CA ASP A 367 14.12 -17.67 16.18
C ASP A 367 13.87 -16.59 17.25
N VAL A 368 12.66 -16.02 17.33
CA VAL A 368 12.33 -15.08 18.41
C VAL A 368 12.28 -15.78 19.77
N LEU A 369 11.69 -16.97 19.86
CA LEU A 369 11.61 -17.72 21.13
C LEU A 369 13.00 -18.11 21.63
N SER A 370 13.87 -18.60 20.73
CA SER A 370 15.26 -18.89 21.07
C SER A 370 16.04 -17.63 21.44
N PHE A 371 15.78 -16.48 20.82
CA PHE A 371 16.37 -15.19 21.24
C PHE A 371 15.90 -14.77 22.64
N ILE A 372 14.62 -14.97 22.97
CA ILE A 372 14.08 -14.64 24.30
C ILE A 372 14.71 -15.53 25.39
N GLN A 373 15.03 -16.78 25.06
CA GLN A 373 15.64 -17.74 25.99
C GLN A 373 17.19 -17.63 26.04
N ALA A 374 17.87 -17.30 24.95
CA ALA A 374 19.33 -17.34 24.84
C ALA A 374 20.04 -16.23 25.63
N ASP A 375 21.11 -16.58 26.36
CA ASP A 375 22.00 -15.64 27.08
C ASP A 375 22.53 -14.51 26.18
N PRO A 376 22.97 -13.36 26.74
CA PRO A 376 23.34 -12.16 25.98
C PRO A 376 24.67 -12.35 25.25
N VAL A 377 24.71 -13.26 24.30
CA VAL A 377 25.73 -13.35 23.26
C VAL A 377 25.18 -12.60 22.05
N PRO A 378 25.98 -11.75 21.37
CA PRO A 378 25.52 -11.06 20.18
C PRO A 378 25.29 -12.10 19.07
N LEU A 379 24.04 -12.53 18.91
CA LEU A 379 23.64 -13.34 17.76
C LEU A 379 23.63 -12.46 16.51
N THR A 380 24.48 -12.83 15.56
CA THR A 380 24.62 -12.32 14.19
C THR A 380 23.43 -12.71 13.29
N GLY A 381 22.19 -12.65 13.78
CA GLY A 381 20.99 -13.12 13.07
C GLY A 381 20.09 -12.01 12.52
N ASP A 382 19.45 -12.30 11.38
CA ASP A 382 18.50 -11.47 10.61
C ASP A 382 17.15 -11.20 11.31
N LEU A 383 17.12 -11.06 12.65
CA LEU A 383 15.86 -10.81 13.36
C LEU A 383 15.41 -9.35 13.19
N PRO A 384 14.15 -9.07 12.80
CA PRO A 384 13.62 -7.71 12.70
C PRO A 384 13.81 -6.92 14.00
N SER A 385 14.16 -5.63 13.89
CA SER A 385 14.41 -4.74 15.04
C SER A 385 13.27 -4.71 16.04
N ASP A 386 12.03 -4.82 15.56
CA ASP A 386 10.82 -4.71 16.38
C ASP A 386 10.60 -5.93 17.29
N LEU A 387 11.28 -7.05 17.01
CA LEU A 387 11.19 -8.30 17.76
C LEU A 387 12.37 -8.52 18.71
N ARG A 388 13.40 -7.66 18.65
CA ARG A 388 14.59 -7.70 19.53
C ARG A 388 14.30 -7.05 20.89
N LEU A 389 13.27 -7.53 21.57
CA LEU A 389 12.85 -6.99 22.86
C LEU A 389 13.68 -7.61 23.99
N THR A 390 14.27 -6.75 24.83
CA THR A 390 14.90 -7.13 26.08
C THR A 390 14.40 -6.23 27.21
N THR A 391 14.38 -6.73 28.44
CA THR A 391 14.00 -5.95 29.62
C THR A 391 14.75 -4.63 29.79
N PRO A 392 16.07 -4.52 29.58
CA PRO A 392 16.76 -3.22 29.60
C PRO A 392 16.28 -2.26 28.50
N VAL A 393 15.98 -2.75 27.29
CA VAL A 393 15.41 -1.94 26.21
C VAL A 393 14.00 -1.49 26.58
N LEU A 394 13.19 -2.35 27.20
CA LEU A 394 11.86 -2.00 27.67
C LEU A 394 11.91 -0.91 28.76
N LEU A 395 12.79 -1.07 29.75
CA LEU A 395 12.95 -0.12 30.86
C LEU A 395 13.50 1.24 30.41
N SER A 396 14.33 1.27 29.35
CA SER A 396 14.84 2.54 28.80
C SER A 396 13.77 3.35 28.06
N THR A 397 12.69 2.71 27.59
CA THR A 397 11.55 3.41 26.96
C THR A 397 10.63 4.11 27.97
N LEU A 398 10.84 3.89 29.28
CA LEU A 398 10.09 4.52 30.35
C LEU A 398 10.72 5.89 30.73
N PRO A 399 9.93 6.92 31.11
CA PRO A 399 10.40 8.27 31.43
C PRO A 399 11.29 8.29 32.67
N SER A 400 11.14 7.30 33.55
CA SER A 400 11.89 7.15 34.80
C SER A 400 13.07 6.17 34.66
N SER A 401 13.66 6.06 33.46
CA SER A 401 14.74 5.10 33.15
C SER A 401 15.93 5.17 34.12
N GLY A 402 16.26 6.36 34.62
CA GLY A 402 17.31 6.56 35.61
C GLY A 402 17.02 5.90 36.96
N HIS A 403 15.76 5.84 37.40
CA HIS A 403 15.38 5.21 38.67
C HIS A 403 15.38 3.68 38.57
N PHE A 404 15.11 3.13 37.39
CA PHE A 404 15.13 1.68 37.16
C PHE A 404 16.55 1.09 37.17
N THR A 405 17.59 1.94 37.18
CA THR A 405 18.97 1.51 37.47
C THR A 405 19.15 1.03 38.92
N GLN A 406 18.21 1.30 39.82
CA GLN A 406 18.24 0.82 41.21
C GLN A 406 17.46 -0.49 41.42
N LEU A 407 16.87 -1.06 40.36
CA LEU A 407 16.22 -2.37 40.45
C LEU A 407 17.26 -3.49 40.66
N PRO A 408 16.91 -4.57 41.39
CA PRO A 408 17.75 -5.76 41.53
C PRO A 408 18.12 -6.37 40.18
N PRO A 409 19.30 -7.01 40.07
CA PRO A 409 19.77 -7.63 38.83
C PRO A 409 18.75 -8.65 38.28
N ASN A 410 18.11 -9.43 39.15
CA ASN A 410 17.11 -10.45 38.79
C ASN A 410 15.90 -9.87 38.03
N ILE A 411 15.52 -8.62 38.33
CA ILE A 411 14.40 -7.94 37.66
C ILE A 411 14.88 -7.27 36.36
N LYS A 412 16.10 -6.72 36.34
CA LYS A 412 16.68 -6.11 35.13
C LYS A 412 16.98 -7.13 34.03
N SER A 413 17.37 -8.35 34.41
CA SER A 413 17.60 -9.47 33.51
C SER A 413 16.37 -10.36 33.34
N TYR A 414 15.20 -9.95 33.86
CA TYR A 414 14.00 -10.77 33.79
C TYR A 414 13.69 -11.14 32.34
N ARG A 415 13.32 -12.41 32.12
CA ARG A 415 12.87 -12.93 30.85
C ARG A 415 11.65 -13.80 31.09
N PRO A 416 10.59 -13.69 30.28
CA PRO A 416 9.46 -14.60 30.35
C PRO A 416 9.94 -16.04 30.17
N TYR A 417 9.62 -16.92 31.10
CA TYR A 417 9.89 -18.35 30.97
C TYR A 417 8.99 -18.95 29.88
N ILE A 418 9.58 -19.74 29.00
CA ILE A 418 8.91 -20.44 27.91
C ILE A 418 9.36 -21.90 28.02
N ASP A 419 8.40 -22.82 28.07
CA ASP A 419 8.65 -24.26 28.17
C ASP A 419 9.31 -24.78 26.88
N ASP A 420 10.44 -25.48 26.99
CA ASP A 420 11.21 -26.02 25.87
C ASP A 420 10.43 -27.07 25.04
N GLY A 421 9.40 -27.68 25.63
CA GLY A 421 8.44 -28.52 24.91
C GLY A 421 7.72 -27.78 23.77
N VAL A 422 7.56 -26.46 23.89
CA VAL A 422 6.83 -25.62 22.92
C VAL A 422 7.52 -25.59 21.55
N ILE A 423 8.85 -25.57 21.52
CA ILE A 423 9.64 -25.58 20.26
C ILE A 423 9.49 -26.95 19.56
N SER A 424 9.37 -28.02 20.34
CA SER A 424 9.19 -29.39 19.85
C SER A 424 7.76 -29.66 19.31
N THR A 425 6.75 -28.92 19.78
CA THR A 425 5.36 -29.02 19.27
C THR A 425 5.13 -28.38 17.90
N LEU A 426 6.15 -27.75 17.31
CA LEU A 426 6.13 -27.22 15.95
C LEU A 426 6.30 -28.35 14.91
N SER A 427 5.58 -29.47 15.06
CA SER A 427 5.53 -30.51 14.04
C SER A 427 4.90 -29.92 12.77
N GLY A 428 5.75 -29.56 11.81
CA GLY A 428 5.37 -28.83 10.58
C GLY A 428 4.22 -29.49 9.83
N ASP A 429 4.10 -30.82 9.89
CA ASP A 429 3.10 -31.60 9.17
C ASP A 429 1.66 -31.39 9.68
N SER A 430 1.46 -31.25 10.99
CA SER A 430 0.11 -30.98 11.54
C SER A 430 -0.34 -29.56 11.21
N LEU A 431 0.59 -28.61 11.22
CA LEU A 431 0.34 -27.20 10.94
C LEU A 431 0.10 -26.96 9.44
N SER A 432 0.88 -27.60 8.57
CA SER A 432 0.70 -27.55 7.12
C SER A 432 -0.65 -28.17 6.70
N ASN A 433 -1.05 -29.28 7.33
CA ASN A 433 -2.37 -29.88 7.11
C ASN A 433 -3.51 -28.93 7.50
N LYS A 434 -3.40 -28.24 8.65
CA LYS A 434 -4.39 -27.23 9.07
C LYS A 434 -4.46 -26.05 8.09
N LEU A 435 -3.31 -25.58 7.59
CA LEU A 435 -3.25 -24.51 6.60
C LEU A 435 -3.88 -24.93 5.27
N ARG A 436 -3.59 -26.15 4.80
CA ARG A 436 -4.19 -26.70 3.58
C ARG A 436 -5.71 -26.85 3.71
N GLN A 437 -6.19 -27.34 4.86
CA GLN A 437 -7.63 -27.45 5.12
C GLN A 437 -8.31 -26.07 5.13
N TRP A 438 -7.67 -25.08 5.76
CA TRP A 438 -8.16 -23.71 5.77
C TRP A 438 -8.19 -23.09 4.37
N PHE A 439 -7.12 -23.26 3.59
CA PHE A 439 -7.03 -22.78 2.22
C PHE A 439 -8.11 -23.42 1.33
N SER A 440 -8.30 -24.74 1.42
CA SER A 440 -9.36 -25.44 0.68
C SER A 440 -10.74 -24.88 1.01
N LYS A 441 -11.04 -24.65 2.29
CA LYS A 441 -12.31 -24.02 2.71
C LYS A 441 -12.45 -22.59 2.17
N ALA A 442 -11.41 -21.77 2.28
CA ALA A 442 -11.41 -20.41 1.77
C ALA A 442 -11.58 -20.36 0.23
N SER A 443 -11.02 -21.34 -0.49
CA SER A 443 -11.15 -21.46 -1.94
C SER A 443 -12.59 -21.82 -2.36
N GLU A 444 -13.28 -22.67 -1.58
CA GLU A 444 -14.69 -22.99 -1.78
C GLU A 444 -15.59 -21.77 -1.48
N ASP A 445 -15.30 -21.04 -0.41
CA ASP A 445 -16.03 -19.81 -0.06
C ASP A 445 -15.88 -18.74 -1.17
N ILE A 446 -14.68 -18.61 -1.75
CA ILE A 446 -14.43 -17.77 -2.94
C ILE A 446 -15.23 -18.27 -4.14
N LYS A 447 -15.23 -19.57 -4.43
CA LYS A 447 -15.96 -20.14 -5.57
C LYS A 447 -17.44 -19.76 -5.55
N GLN A 448 -18.05 -19.81 -4.36
CA GLN A 448 -19.45 -19.43 -4.17
C GLN A 448 -19.69 -17.92 -4.32
N ALA A 449 -18.78 -17.08 -3.79
CA ALA A 449 -18.89 -15.63 -3.91
C ALA A 449 -18.63 -15.14 -5.34
N LEU A 450 -17.65 -15.72 -6.04
CA LEU A 450 -17.33 -15.47 -7.45
C LEU A 450 -18.55 -15.67 -8.33
N GLY A 451 -19.30 -16.76 -8.15
CA GLY A 451 -20.52 -17.01 -8.91
C GLY A 451 -21.54 -15.87 -8.78
N LYS A 452 -21.66 -15.27 -7.59
CA LYS A 452 -22.55 -14.13 -7.33
C LYS A 452 -22.00 -12.79 -7.83
N TRP A 453 -20.68 -12.61 -7.86
CA TRP A 453 -20.08 -11.37 -8.35
C TRP A 453 -19.99 -11.35 -9.88
N LEU A 454 -19.75 -12.50 -10.50
CA LEU A 454 -19.70 -12.66 -11.95
C LEU A 454 -21.09 -12.56 -12.60
N SER A 455 -22.19 -12.81 -11.88
CA SER A 455 -23.54 -12.60 -12.41
C SER A 455 -23.84 -11.14 -12.79
N ASP A 456 -23.09 -10.19 -12.21
CA ASP A 456 -23.19 -8.76 -12.56
C ASP A 456 -22.47 -8.43 -13.89
N LEU A 457 -21.68 -9.37 -14.43
CA LEU A 457 -20.98 -9.24 -15.70
C LEU A 457 -21.80 -9.90 -16.81
N HIS A 458 -22.20 -9.09 -17.80
CA HIS A 458 -23.12 -9.50 -18.85
C HIS A 458 -22.47 -9.58 -20.24
N THR A 459 -21.17 -9.31 -20.35
CA THR A 459 -20.44 -9.35 -21.62
C THR A 459 -19.17 -10.15 -21.46
N VAL A 460 -18.86 -10.98 -22.46
CA VAL A 460 -17.63 -11.77 -22.50
C VAL A 460 -16.39 -10.90 -22.33
N THR A 461 -16.30 -9.77 -23.03
CA THR A 461 -15.13 -8.88 -22.90
C THR A 461 -14.89 -8.42 -21.45
N GLU A 462 -15.96 -8.26 -20.66
CA GLU A 462 -15.85 -7.88 -19.24
C GLU A 462 -15.32 -9.04 -18.39
N ILE A 463 -15.78 -10.27 -18.66
CA ILE A 463 -15.32 -11.49 -17.96
C ILE A 463 -13.84 -11.76 -18.27
N TRP A 464 -13.40 -11.59 -19.52
CA TRP A 464 -12.01 -11.88 -19.91
C TRP A 464 -11.03 -10.79 -19.45
N THR A 465 -11.45 -9.53 -19.43
CA THR A 465 -10.64 -8.45 -18.85
C THR A 465 -10.47 -8.63 -17.34
N PHE A 466 -11.53 -9.05 -16.65
CA PHE A 466 -11.47 -9.46 -15.26
C PHE A 466 -10.52 -10.65 -15.06
N ARG A 467 -10.67 -11.73 -15.83
CA ARG A 467 -9.79 -12.91 -15.78
C ARG A 467 -8.31 -12.54 -15.96
N ALA A 468 -7.99 -11.77 -17.00
CA ALA A 468 -6.61 -11.37 -17.31
C ALA A 468 -5.98 -10.56 -16.17
N ALA A 469 -6.75 -9.67 -15.53
CA ALA A 469 -6.28 -8.91 -14.38
C ALA A 469 -5.91 -9.80 -13.19
N ILE A 470 -6.75 -10.79 -12.88
CA ILE A 470 -6.55 -11.71 -11.76
C ILE A 470 -5.43 -12.70 -12.02
N LEU A 471 -5.27 -13.17 -13.26
CA LEU A 471 -4.10 -13.98 -13.64
C LEU A 471 -2.80 -13.21 -13.46
N ARG A 472 -2.77 -11.93 -13.85
CA ARG A 472 -1.62 -11.06 -13.60
C ARG A 472 -1.33 -10.94 -12.10
N TRP A 473 -2.36 -10.77 -11.27
CA TRP A 473 -2.21 -10.78 -9.82
C TRP A 473 -1.64 -12.11 -9.31
N SER A 474 -2.15 -13.25 -9.78
CA SER A 474 -1.70 -14.59 -9.35
C SER A 474 -0.23 -14.85 -9.68
N SER A 475 0.26 -14.32 -10.81
CA SER A 475 1.68 -14.39 -11.18
C SER A 475 2.56 -13.54 -10.26
N SER A 476 2.06 -12.40 -9.77
CA SER A 476 2.76 -11.51 -8.86
C SER A 476 2.56 -11.83 -7.37
N ALA A 477 1.69 -12.77 -7.03
CA ALA A 477 1.36 -13.09 -5.65
C ALA A 477 2.51 -13.83 -4.95
N ASP A 478 3.05 -13.23 -3.89
CA ASP A 478 4.04 -13.84 -3.01
C ASP A 478 3.37 -14.63 -1.88
N GLY A 479 4.02 -15.69 -1.41
CA GLY A 479 3.57 -16.47 -0.25
C GLY A 479 2.60 -17.62 -0.54
N LEU A 480 2.17 -17.81 -1.80
CA LEU A 480 1.40 -19.00 -2.24
C LEU A 480 2.32 -20.00 -2.93
N GLU A 481 2.13 -21.29 -2.66
CA GLU A 481 2.79 -22.37 -3.39
C GLU A 481 2.20 -22.54 -4.80
N GLU A 482 2.94 -23.18 -5.71
CA GLU A 482 2.51 -23.40 -7.09
C GLU A 482 1.19 -24.20 -7.17
N TYR A 483 0.99 -25.16 -6.27
CA TYR A 483 -0.26 -25.93 -6.18
C TYR A 483 -1.46 -25.04 -5.77
N GLU A 484 -1.23 -24.05 -4.90
CA GLU A 484 -2.27 -23.12 -4.41
C GLU A 484 -2.64 -22.12 -5.50
N LYS A 485 -1.63 -21.61 -6.22
CA LYS A 485 -1.82 -20.72 -7.38
C LYS A 485 -2.61 -21.43 -8.47
N THR A 486 -2.20 -22.64 -8.84
CA THR A 486 -2.92 -23.44 -9.86
C THR A 486 -4.35 -23.75 -9.43
N SER A 487 -4.59 -24.09 -8.17
CA SER A 487 -5.95 -24.32 -7.65
C SER A 487 -6.84 -23.08 -7.68
N LEU A 488 -6.31 -21.88 -7.44
CA LEU A 488 -7.10 -20.64 -7.55
C LEU A 488 -7.39 -20.29 -9.01
N VAL A 489 -6.43 -20.50 -9.90
CA VAL A 489 -6.59 -20.29 -11.34
C VAL A 489 -7.63 -21.24 -11.93
N THR A 490 -7.63 -22.52 -11.53
CA THR A 490 -8.65 -23.47 -12.00
C THR A 490 -10.05 -23.09 -11.53
N ILE A 491 -10.22 -22.64 -10.29
CA ILE A 491 -11.51 -22.13 -9.78
C ILE A 491 -11.97 -20.89 -10.56
N LEU A 492 -11.05 -19.96 -10.84
CA LEU A 492 -11.34 -18.77 -11.64
C LEU A 492 -11.77 -19.15 -13.06
N ASP A 493 -11.04 -20.06 -13.71
CA ASP A 493 -11.33 -20.51 -15.06
C ASP A 493 -12.68 -21.24 -15.13
N GLU A 494 -12.94 -22.18 -14.20
CA GLU A 494 -14.23 -22.86 -14.10
C GLU A 494 -15.41 -21.90 -13.95
N THR A 495 -15.26 -20.86 -13.11
CA THR A 495 -16.34 -19.89 -12.84
C THR A 495 -16.53 -18.90 -13.98
N CYS A 496 -15.44 -18.41 -14.60
CA CYS A 496 -15.51 -17.54 -15.77
C CYS A 496 -16.13 -18.27 -16.96
N LEU A 497 -15.79 -19.53 -17.20
CA LEU A 497 -16.39 -20.34 -18.27
C LEU A 497 -17.89 -20.60 -18.05
N LYS A 498 -18.29 -20.92 -16.82
CA LYS A 498 -19.70 -21.07 -16.46
C LYS A 498 -20.50 -19.80 -16.70
N GLN A 499 -19.96 -18.63 -16.34
CA GLN A 499 -20.63 -17.36 -16.60
C GLN A 499 -20.65 -17.02 -18.11
N ALA A 500 -19.56 -17.28 -18.83
CA ALA A 500 -19.48 -17.00 -20.26
C ALA A 500 -20.50 -17.82 -21.07
N SER A 501 -20.61 -19.12 -20.80
CA SER A 501 -21.64 -19.98 -21.40
C SER A 501 -23.05 -19.49 -21.06
N ALA A 502 -23.31 -19.01 -19.83
CA ALA A 502 -24.60 -18.43 -19.48
C ALA A 502 -24.91 -17.14 -20.28
N VAL A 503 -23.92 -16.25 -20.43
CA VAL A 503 -24.04 -15.03 -21.25
C VAL A 503 -24.31 -15.38 -22.70
N TRP A 504 -23.60 -16.37 -23.26
CA TRP A 504 -23.81 -16.81 -24.64
C TRP A 504 -25.15 -17.48 -24.87
N LYS A 505 -25.65 -18.29 -23.93
CA LYS A 505 -27.03 -18.79 -24.01
C LYS A 505 -28.03 -17.65 -24.03
N ASP A 506 -27.88 -16.65 -23.16
CA ASP A 506 -28.78 -15.49 -23.14
C ASP A 506 -28.69 -14.65 -24.43
N THR A 507 -27.50 -14.48 -25.03
CA THR A 507 -27.38 -13.75 -26.31
C THR A 507 -27.98 -14.55 -27.46
N LEU A 508 -27.76 -15.86 -27.52
CA LEU A 508 -28.35 -16.75 -28.52
C LEU A 508 -29.88 -16.80 -28.37
N ASP A 509 -30.39 -16.98 -27.16
CA ASP A 509 -31.83 -16.99 -26.88
C ASP A 509 -32.47 -15.64 -27.23
N SER A 510 -31.83 -14.52 -26.87
CA SER A 510 -32.30 -13.18 -27.26
C SER A 510 -32.28 -13.01 -28.79
N ALA A 511 -31.25 -13.51 -29.48
CA ALA A 511 -31.16 -13.44 -30.93
C ALA A 511 -32.23 -14.30 -31.62
N THR A 512 -32.53 -15.49 -31.10
CA THR A 512 -33.64 -16.32 -31.63
C THR A 512 -35.00 -15.65 -31.41
N ALA A 513 -35.20 -15.00 -30.26
CA ALA A 513 -36.42 -14.26 -29.95
C ALA A 513 -36.59 -13.05 -30.88
N GLU A 514 -35.53 -12.26 -31.08
CA GLU A 514 -35.52 -11.12 -32.01
C GLU A 514 -35.76 -11.57 -33.45
N PHE A 515 -35.12 -12.67 -33.88
CA PHE A 515 -35.35 -13.28 -35.20
C PHE A 515 -36.80 -13.72 -35.37
N ARG A 516 -37.38 -14.43 -34.39
CA ARG A 516 -38.78 -14.87 -34.42
C ARG A 516 -39.74 -13.69 -34.54
N ASP A 517 -39.50 -12.65 -33.75
CA ASP A 517 -40.32 -11.46 -33.69
C ASP A 517 -40.24 -10.65 -35.00
N LEU A 518 -39.02 -10.41 -35.52
CA LEU A 518 -38.81 -9.78 -36.84
C LEU A 518 -39.41 -10.60 -37.98
N LEU A 519 -39.26 -11.93 -37.97
CA LEU A 519 -39.87 -12.81 -38.97
C LEU A 519 -41.40 -12.73 -38.91
N SER A 520 -41.99 -12.74 -37.71
CA SER A 520 -43.44 -12.65 -37.54
C SER A 520 -44.00 -11.30 -38.01
N ARG A 521 -43.27 -10.20 -37.75
CA ARG A 521 -43.61 -8.86 -38.28
C ARG A 521 -43.51 -8.83 -39.80
N ALA A 522 -42.42 -9.32 -40.37
CA ALA A 522 -42.23 -9.36 -41.83
C ALA A 522 -43.32 -10.17 -42.53
N LEU A 523 -43.71 -11.32 -41.96
CA LEU A 523 -44.83 -12.13 -42.46
C LEU A 523 -46.19 -11.42 -42.32
N GLY A 524 -46.38 -10.63 -41.26
CA GLY A 524 -47.56 -9.78 -41.07
C GLY A 524 -47.65 -8.66 -42.11
N GLU A 525 -46.55 -7.91 -42.32
CA GLU A 525 -46.48 -6.83 -43.30
C GLU A 525 -46.67 -7.32 -44.75
N LEU A 526 -46.21 -8.54 -45.04
CA LEU A 526 -46.43 -9.19 -46.32
C LEU A 526 -47.91 -9.60 -46.52
N ARG A 527 -48.62 -9.94 -45.44
CA ARG A 527 -50.06 -10.25 -45.47
C ARG A 527 -50.93 -9.00 -45.63
N ASP A 528 -50.52 -7.90 -45.02
CA ASP A 528 -51.30 -6.65 -45.01
C ASP A 528 -51.04 -5.77 -46.25
N SER A 529 -50.13 -6.17 -47.15
CA SER A 529 -49.85 -5.53 -48.46
C SER A 529 -49.55 -4.02 -48.39
N THR A 530 -48.73 -3.63 -47.42
CA THR A 530 -48.21 -2.25 -47.27
C THR A 530 -47.32 -1.84 -48.46
N PRO A 531 -47.18 -0.53 -48.79
CA PRO A 531 -46.43 -0.09 -49.98
C PRO A 531 -44.94 -0.47 -49.97
N THR A 532 -44.36 -0.75 -48.80
CA THR A 532 -43.00 -1.28 -48.63
C THR A 532 -42.90 -2.77 -48.97
N SER A 533 -43.97 -3.54 -48.83
CA SER A 533 -43.96 -5.00 -49.09
C SER A 533 -44.12 -5.38 -50.56
N LEU A 534 -44.37 -4.42 -51.47
CA LEU A 534 -44.49 -4.68 -52.91
C LEU A 534 -43.18 -5.25 -53.51
N LEU A 535 -42.04 -4.80 -53.01
CA LEU A 535 -40.71 -5.26 -53.44
C LEU A 535 -40.38 -6.64 -52.87
N ASP A 536 -40.86 -6.96 -51.67
CA ASP A 536 -40.72 -8.27 -51.04
C ASP A 536 -41.67 -9.31 -51.67
N ALA A 537 -42.90 -8.94 -52.00
CA ALA A 537 -43.89 -9.81 -52.63
C ALA A 537 -43.48 -10.32 -54.03
N SER A 538 -42.52 -9.66 -54.68
CA SER A 538 -42.03 -10.02 -56.01
C SER A 538 -40.48 -9.96 -56.12
N PRO A 539 -39.76 -11.00 -55.66
CA PRO A 539 -38.29 -11.03 -55.63
C PRO A 539 -37.63 -10.78 -57.01
N VAL A 540 -38.32 -11.17 -58.08
CA VAL A 540 -37.88 -10.96 -59.47
C VAL A 540 -37.88 -9.47 -59.84
N GLN A 541 -38.90 -8.71 -59.39
CA GLN A 541 -38.98 -7.28 -59.67
C GLN A 541 -37.90 -6.50 -58.92
N TYR A 542 -37.56 -6.94 -57.70
CA TYR A 542 -36.46 -6.38 -56.92
C TYR A 542 -35.09 -6.63 -57.58
N LEU A 543 -34.87 -7.81 -58.18
CA LEU A 543 -33.62 -8.14 -58.88
C LEU A 543 -33.34 -7.24 -60.09
N PHE A 544 -34.38 -6.81 -60.80
CA PHE A 544 -34.26 -5.94 -61.99
C PHE A 544 -34.34 -4.44 -61.67
N GLN A 545 -34.57 -4.04 -60.42
CA GLN A 545 -34.53 -2.64 -60.03
C GLN A 545 -33.08 -2.17 -59.90
N ALA A 546 -32.77 -0.93 -60.33
CA ALA A 546 -31.44 -0.34 -60.16
C ALA A 546 -31.23 0.14 -58.70
N PRO A 547 -30.06 -0.04 -58.07
CA PRO A 547 -29.81 0.50 -56.74
C PRO A 547 -29.76 2.02 -56.78
N SER A 548 -30.35 2.67 -55.79
CA SER A 548 -30.27 4.13 -55.66
C SER A 548 -28.82 4.53 -55.43
N LEU A 549 -28.23 5.22 -56.39
CA LEU A 549 -26.93 5.85 -56.24
C LEU A 549 -27.05 6.92 -55.13
N THR A 550 -26.28 6.78 -54.06
CA THR A 550 -26.13 7.86 -53.07
C THR A 550 -25.52 9.06 -53.78
N SER A 551 -26.33 10.09 -54.03
CA SER A 551 -25.89 11.30 -54.71
C SER A 551 -24.81 12.00 -53.86
N PRO A 552 -23.62 12.31 -54.42
CA PRO A 552 -22.53 12.96 -53.68
C PRO A 552 -22.79 14.45 -53.37
N SER A 553 -24.01 14.95 -53.59
CA SER A 553 -24.31 16.38 -53.69
C SER A 553 -24.37 17.14 -52.35
N GLN A 554 -24.17 16.51 -51.19
CA GLN A 554 -24.26 17.20 -49.89
C GLN A 554 -23.11 17.00 -48.88
N ALA A 555 -22.02 16.32 -49.22
CA ALA A 555 -20.88 16.21 -48.29
C ALA A 555 -19.54 16.23 -49.03
N GLY A 556 -18.64 17.11 -48.59
CA GLY A 556 -17.39 17.46 -49.28
C GLY A 556 -16.47 16.29 -49.64
N PHE A 557 -15.72 16.48 -50.73
CA PHE A 557 -14.75 15.55 -51.30
C PHE A 557 -13.72 15.05 -50.27
N LYS A 558 -13.93 13.84 -49.74
CA LYS A 558 -12.91 13.02 -49.07
C LYS A 558 -12.87 11.65 -49.74
N SER A 559 -11.67 11.16 -50.08
CA SER A 559 -11.46 9.87 -50.77
C SER A 559 -12.00 8.66 -50.00
N SER A 560 -12.07 8.75 -48.67
CA SER A 560 -12.68 7.73 -47.81
C SER A 560 -14.18 7.54 -48.07
N PHE A 561 -14.90 8.64 -48.38
CA PHE A 561 -16.34 8.60 -48.64
C PHE A 561 -16.67 7.93 -49.99
N SER A 562 -15.82 8.12 -51.00
CA SER A 562 -15.97 7.41 -52.28
C SER A 562 -15.76 5.90 -52.16
N GLN A 563 -14.89 5.48 -51.24
CA GLN A 563 -14.64 4.05 -51.01
C GLN A 563 -15.76 3.41 -50.19
N GLU A 564 -16.27 4.09 -49.16
CA GLU A 564 -17.44 3.65 -48.40
C GLU A 564 -18.69 3.58 -49.30
N SER A 565 -19.02 4.63 -50.05
CA SER A 565 -20.17 4.64 -50.97
C SER A 565 -20.08 3.56 -52.07
N PHE A 566 -18.88 3.30 -52.61
CA PHE A 566 -18.67 2.20 -53.55
C PHE A 566 -18.86 0.83 -52.89
N SER A 567 -18.37 0.65 -51.65
CA SER A 567 -18.56 -0.59 -50.90
C SER A 567 -20.04 -0.84 -50.56
N THR A 568 -20.78 0.21 -50.20
CA THR A 568 -22.23 0.15 -49.95
C THR A 568 -22.98 -0.20 -51.21
N TYR A 569 -22.65 0.42 -52.35
CA TYR A 569 -23.26 0.11 -53.65
C TYR A 569 -22.96 -1.33 -54.09
N ARG A 570 -21.72 -1.79 -53.94
CA ARG A 570 -21.31 -3.18 -54.20
C ARG A 570 -22.05 -4.18 -53.30
N ASN A 571 -22.25 -3.86 -52.02
CA ASN A 571 -23.00 -4.71 -51.10
C ASN A 571 -24.50 -4.76 -51.46
N ALA A 572 -25.09 -3.62 -51.84
CA ALA A 572 -26.48 -3.57 -52.33
C ALA A 572 -26.68 -4.40 -53.61
N LEU A 573 -25.69 -4.41 -54.52
CA LEU A 573 -25.67 -5.29 -55.69
C LEU A 573 -25.59 -6.77 -55.30
N LYS A 574 -24.71 -7.13 -54.35
CA LYS A 574 -24.61 -8.52 -53.86
C LYS A 574 -25.92 -8.99 -53.22
N GLN A 575 -26.53 -8.17 -52.37
CA GLN A 575 -27.82 -8.46 -51.74
C GLN A 575 -28.93 -8.70 -52.78
N ARG A 576 -28.94 -7.94 -53.89
CA ARG A 576 -29.90 -8.12 -54.99
C ARG A 576 -29.67 -9.40 -55.78
N ILE A 577 -28.42 -9.76 -56.04
CA ILE A 577 -28.07 -11.02 -56.72
C ILE A 577 -28.51 -12.22 -55.86
N SER A 578 -28.44 -12.11 -54.54
CA SER A 578 -28.96 -13.12 -53.61
C SER A 578 -30.49 -13.03 -53.38
N CYS A 579 -31.22 -12.21 -54.15
CA CYS A 579 -32.67 -11.97 -53.97
C CYS A 579 -33.08 -11.56 -52.55
N ARG A 580 -32.17 -10.91 -51.82
CA ARG A 580 -32.39 -10.48 -50.43
C ARG A 580 -33.20 -9.19 -50.42
N THR A 581 -34.51 -9.35 -50.36
CA THR A 581 -35.50 -8.27 -50.33
C THR A 581 -35.40 -7.48 -49.02
N PRO A 582 -35.86 -6.23 -48.91
CA PRO A 582 -35.54 -5.37 -47.76
C PRO A 582 -36.08 -5.89 -46.42
N LEU A 583 -37.24 -6.56 -46.38
CA LEU A 583 -37.75 -7.19 -45.15
C LEU A 583 -36.92 -8.44 -44.79
N LEU A 584 -36.54 -9.24 -45.79
CA LEU A 584 -35.64 -10.39 -45.59
C LEU A 584 -34.25 -9.94 -45.14
N ASP A 585 -33.76 -8.81 -45.66
CA ASP A 585 -32.49 -8.23 -45.24
C ASP A 585 -32.52 -7.82 -43.78
N GLY A 586 -33.61 -7.21 -43.30
CA GLY A 586 -33.79 -6.88 -41.88
C GLY A 586 -33.76 -8.10 -40.96
N VAL A 587 -34.40 -9.20 -41.37
CA VAL A 587 -34.43 -10.45 -40.60
C VAL A 587 -33.05 -11.12 -40.57
N VAL A 588 -32.38 -11.23 -41.73
CA VAL A 588 -31.08 -11.92 -41.84
C VAL A 588 -29.95 -11.09 -41.24
N THR A 589 -29.98 -9.76 -41.37
CA THR A 589 -28.96 -8.88 -40.74
C THR A 589 -28.98 -8.96 -39.22
N SER A 590 -30.14 -9.25 -38.60
CA SER A 590 -30.23 -9.49 -37.15
C SER A 590 -29.43 -10.74 -36.72
N VAL A 591 -29.49 -11.81 -37.51
CA VAL A 591 -28.74 -13.05 -37.26
C VAL A 591 -27.26 -12.83 -37.55
N GLU A 592 -26.92 -12.21 -38.68
CA GLU A 592 -25.53 -11.89 -39.04
C GLU A 592 -24.85 -11.04 -37.97
N ARG A 593 -25.55 -10.02 -37.45
CA ARG A 593 -25.04 -9.19 -36.35
C ARG A 593 -24.75 -10.00 -35.09
N SER A 594 -25.61 -10.98 -34.78
CA SER A 594 -25.45 -11.83 -33.60
C SER A 594 -24.28 -12.81 -33.79
N VAL A 595 -24.12 -13.37 -34.99
CA VAL A 595 -22.98 -14.22 -35.36
C VAL A 595 -21.66 -13.45 -35.37
N ASP A 596 -21.65 -12.22 -35.87
CA ASP A 596 -20.47 -11.34 -35.86
C ASP A 596 -20.03 -11.02 -34.42
N LEU A 597 -20.98 -10.79 -33.51
CA LEU A 597 -20.67 -10.60 -32.09
C LEU A 597 -20.08 -11.86 -31.46
N LEU A 598 -20.65 -13.02 -31.73
CA LEU A 598 -20.13 -14.31 -31.24
C LEU A 598 -18.75 -14.64 -31.82
N GLN A 599 -18.50 -14.33 -33.09
CA GLN A 599 -17.20 -14.54 -33.72
C GLN A 599 -16.13 -13.65 -33.08
N ARG A 600 -16.45 -12.38 -32.84
CA ARG A 600 -15.54 -11.46 -32.14
C ARG A 600 -15.29 -11.90 -30.71
N ASP A 601 -16.32 -12.40 -30.03
CA ASP A 601 -16.16 -12.96 -28.70
C ASP A 601 -15.25 -14.19 -28.77
N PHE A 602 -15.50 -15.14 -29.68
CA PHE A 602 -14.72 -16.37 -29.87
C PHE A 602 -13.22 -16.14 -30.13
N GLU A 603 -12.85 -15.08 -30.86
CA GLU A 603 -11.46 -14.68 -31.05
C GLU A 603 -10.73 -14.36 -29.73
N TYR A 604 -11.45 -13.98 -28.66
CA TYR A 604 -10.87 -13.80 -27.31
C TYR A 604 -10.66 -15.12 -26.55
N PHE A 605 -11.21 -16.25 -27.02
CA PHE A 605 -11.17 -17.55 -26.32
C PHE A 605 -10.14 -18.53 -26.87
N SER A 606 -9.50 -18.25 -28.01
CA SER A 606 -8.60 -19.21 -28.67
C SER A 606 -7.45 -19.72 -27.78
N ASP A 607 -7.19 -19.02 -26.67
CA ASP A 607 -6.20 -19.37 -25.66
C ASP A 607 -6.66 -20.46 -24.65
N LEU A 608 -7.95 -20.82 -24.62
CA LEU A 608 -8.49 -21.84 -23.71
C LEU A 608 -8.84 -23.17 -24.40
N SER A 609 -8.69 -24.25 -23.65
CA SER A 609 -8.68 -25.65 -24.09
C SER A 609 -9.83 -26.11 -24.99
N SER A 610 -9.58 -27.18 -25.76
CA SER A 610 -10.52 -27.84 -26.70
C SER A 610 -11.92 -28.11 -26.17
N ASN A 611 -12.06 -28.34 -24.85
CA ASN A 611 -13.34 -28.65 -24.20
C ASN A 611 -14.32 -27.46 -24.25
N VAL A 612 -13.79 -26.25 -24.23
CA VAL A 612 -14.57 -25.01 -24.27
C VAL A 612 -15.18 -24.85 -25.66
N SER A 613 -14.39 -25.11 -26.70
CA SER A 613 -14.82 -25.12 -28.11
C SER A 613 -15.93 -26.13 -28.40
N GLU A 614 -15.90 -27.30 -27.75
CA GLU A 614 -16.94 -28.34 -27.91
C GLU A 614 -18.28 -27.95 -27.29
N LEU A 615 -18.27 -27.39 -26.06
CA LEU A 615 -19.49 -26.89 -25.42
C LEU A 615 -20.13 -25.79 -26.26
N PHE A 616 -19.33 -24.87 -26.77
CA PHE A 616 -19.80 -23.78 -27.60
C PHE A 616 -20.30 -24.23 -28.97
N ARG A 617 -19.67 -25.24 -29.57
CA ARG A 617 -20.16 -25.85 -30.80
C ARG A 617 -21.55 -26.45 -30.60
N SER A 618 -21.81 -27.08 -29.46
CA SER A 618 -23.13 -27.67 -29.17
C SER A 618 -24.24 -26.62 -29.07
N GLU A 619 -23.96 -25.47 -28.44
CA GLU A 619 -24.91 -24.36 -28.31
C GLU A 619 -25.16 -23.65 -29.65
N ALA A 620 -24.12 -23.48 -30.46
CA ALA A 620 -24.24 -22.92 -31.81
C ALA A 620 -25.06 -23.83 -32.74
N ILE A 621 -24.91 -25.16 -32.65
CA ILE A 621 -25.72 -26.11 -33.41
C ILE A 621 -27.19 -26.00 -32.99
N ALA A 622 -27.47 -25.96 -31.68
CA ALA A 622 -28.83 -25.81 -31.18
C ALA A 622 -29.48 -24.49 -31.64
N PHE A 623 -28.71 -23.39 -31.72
CA PHE A 623 -29.18 -22.13 -32.28
C PHE A 623 -29.57 -22.25 -33.76
N CYS A 624 -28.72 -22.89 -34.57
CA CYS A 624 -29.02 -23.15 -35.97
C CYS A 624 -30.29 -24.00 -36.14
N ASP A 625 -30.45 -25.05 -35.33
CA ASP A 625 -31.64 -25.91 -35.34
C ASP A 625 -32.92 -25.14 -34.91
N ASN A 626 -32.78 -24.22 -33.95
CA ASN A 626 -33.89 -23.35 -33.55
C ASN A 626 -34.27 -22.37 -34.68
N ILE A 627 -33.31 -21.83 -35.42
CA ILE A 627 -33.61 -20.97 -36.58
C ILE A 627 -34.30 -21.77 -37.68
N THR A 628 -33.82 -22.96 -38.02
CA THR A 628 -34.43 -23.80 -39.07
C THR A 628 -35.86 -24.19 -38.71
N THR A 629 -36.12 -24.57 -37.45
CA THR A 629 -37.49 -24.88 -36.99
C THR A 629 -38.41 -23.66 -37.02
N ILE A 630 -37.92 -22.46 -36.69
CA ILE A 630 -38.69 -21.21 -36.81
C ILE A 630 -39.03 -20.92 -38.28
N LEU A 631 -38.07 -21.12 -39.19
CA LEU A 631 -38.29 -20.96 -40.64
C LEU A 631 -39.30 -21.98 -41.18
N GLU A 632 -39.22 -23.24 -40.77
CA GLU A 632 -40.19 -24.28 -41.14
C GLU A 632 -41.61 -23.96 -40.64
N GLN A 633 -41.73 -23.40 -39.43
CA GLN A 633 -43.01 -22.95 -38.90
C GLN A 633 -43.56 -21.77 -39.70
N GLY A 634 -42.72 -20.80 -40.05
CA GLY A 634 -43.08 -19.68 -40.95
C GLY A 634 -43.53 -20.17 -42.33
N LEU A 635 -42.85 -21.17 -42.90
CA LEU A 635 -43.23 -21.80 -44.16
C LEU A 635 -44.63 -22.45 -44.08
N LYS A 636 -44.91 -23.20 -43.01
CA LYS A 636 -46.21 -23.86 -42.80
C LYS A 636 -47.35 -22.84 -42.64
N GLN A 637 -47.11 -21.72 -41.97
CA GLN A 637 -48.09 -20.64 -41.85
C GLN A 637 -48.34 -19.95 -43.20
N SER A 638 -47.29 -19.78 -44.00
CA SER A 638 -47.32 -19.21 -45.35
C SER A 638 -48.02 -20.12 -46.38
N SER A 639 -47.96 -21.45 -46.24
CA SER A 639 -48.52 -22.41 -47.20
C SER A 639 -50.05 -22.40 -47.31
N THR A 640 -50.74 -21.61 -46.48
CA THR A 640 -52.19 -21.38 -46.56
C THR A 640 -52.59 -20.30 -47.59
N HIS A 641 -51.63 -19.50 -48.08
CA HIS A 641 -51.86 -18.49 -49.13
C HIS A 641 -50.87 -18.66 -50.29
N VAL A 642 -51.41 -19.00 -51.48
CA VAL A 642 -50.72 -19.46 -52.70
C VAL A 642 -49.64 -18.50 -53.25
N ILE A 643 -49.58 -17.25 -52.78
CA ILE A 643 -48.68 -16.20 -53.30
C ILE A 643 -47.29 -16.23 -52.62
N ASN A 644 -47.14 -16.84 -51.44
CA ASN A 644 -45.93 -16.72 -50.61
C ASN A 644 -44.83 -17.80 -50.82
N ARG A 645 -44.94 -18.64 -51.85
CA ARG A 645 -44.02 -19.78 -52.06
C ARG A 645 -42.57 -19.42 -52.40
N LYS A 646 -42.27 -18.16 -52.76
CA LYS A 646 -40.96 -17.78 -53.33
C LYS A 646 -40.01 -17.03 -52.38
N LEU A 647 -40.45 -16.68 -51.18
CA LEU A 647 -39.64 -15.91 -50.23
C LEU A 647 -38.87 -16.80 -49.23
N VAL A 648 -39.28 -18.06 -49.07
CA VAL A 648 -38.76 -18.99 -48.06
C VAL A 648 -37.88 -20.10 -48.69
N SER A 649 -37.72 -20.12 -50.01
CA SER A 649 -36.86 -21.11 -50.70
C SER A 649 -35.43 -20.63 -50.95
N VAL A 650 -35.08 -19.44 -50.44
CA VAL A 650 -33.73 -18.84 -50.44
C VAL A 650 -33.34 -18.69 -48.98
#